data_AF-A0AB40DJ19-F1
#
_entry.id   AF-A0AB40DJ19-F1
#
_cell.length_a   1.000
_cell.length_b   1.000
_cell.length_c   1.000
_cell.angle_alpha   90.00
_cell.angle_beta   90.00
_cell.angle_gamma   90.00
#
_symmetry.space_group_name_H-M   'P 1'
#
loop_
_entity.id
_entity.type
_entity.pdbx_description
1 polymer ?
#
loop_
_entity_poly.entity_id
_entity_poly.type
_entity_poly.pdbx_seq_one_letter_code
_entity_poly.pdbx_strand_id
1 'polypeptide(L)'
;MQDVLEHKTQLAGQVANLKQQQADRLVEHELANARQQKLLDELRQSAAVAKEQQEQLQHRVELQEAELKRSVMELAEMQELLDKRGQDNAELIERVRLAETERDRLLKDLEESRLAKEKKNSESSSNSSSTGKHSEDEFIVVRQADATGSGSASGSDPDPDPEVTSPPSKEKLRDRLVSLESQISELTLTNTQMQDAQLEKQLGINLLGEQLAELEKRLRLSEAEKEQLQLDLQLRLQQLTVQNQELKLHAEAEQEGHAQDLEEQLGALRQENQRLRQELDTSIAQAKFRQAIAEEKQEITDLDDTDTTEYGTYELDKLRALLQAEIEDRLGSSQPQQKLERAWNSLSERWHRLDIVEQRLVDVQNQQLVSEHEKKTLEADISQYILQCDELMKNNELLLNELDKYKRNKLETIEEHHEETIVQLEAQLEEARHRLEASLSCQQQMETKLSSSQEKAPLESELLAKLEQKVQEQLQLQEQLTSVKKELDEKTKLLERNEEQLTKQQQQIQEDQEKLAELSKLRETLRRKEGDLESLEEQLTFIKQELEEKSNQLKTSQDQHKIQLAKIQSQLQVEQEKLREQLQQQERLEQQKELMEVDQNQQLTNIKKELAEATSQLFECQEKLTVKEALLAEIQQQLLEASEETTKLQEQLLNKEQQSGLSSEQTSQIQELQEQLLTKEQEIQKNQAELAKLQEALQANEEQLLTKAVELQAMELQLQEKESQLQSNQAADQSENLQQAIDALGQEKNELIKALQQKHQENTQYYAEIQRLQPFEQQLKDLAKEREKLQDQIAFLKEKSDILTTNLLTEQTNQRLLQQQQAESQEQQASVQRDLERLRAHLLEVEELHTQETVELQRDLEESRSRQAVLEQQVSKSSTAYTSASIRANQQAETLQAQHALLQQQRDELLAKLGQYEDRELKQQAALTNLQCALEQFQNDKDHDIEMATQRIRREMQTQLDRQGQLQQEMGALQQQLAEANQGLRAAARLSDQLEAGQQTIAVLRDEVESLKEANGQLEQRLSSSESSQTDKIDKSLIKSLLIGYVVSGHAGDKQQVLRMISSVLDFNAQEADKVGLNKQQSSWLGSILGGGSVPATSSGSSRGNDNLVQAFVQFLEQESQPLAQLQSRPTLLSMSGQMDGATTSSSSTSSAAAAATTLSLPTNAQIPSTAPLASQQDPAAPGTPPVGGSPQSLAMGSNEFAPSRNSSSILKDILSDS
;
A
#
# COMPACT_ATOMS: atom_id res chain seq x y z
N MET A 1 -1.95 -93.09 8.43
CA MET A 1 -2.81 -92.75 7.26
C MET A 1 -3.43 -91.38 7.45
N GLN A 2 -4.05 -91.12 8.60
CA GLN A 2 -4.51 -89.80 9.00
C GLN A 2 -3.39 -88.74 8.94
N ASP A 3 -2.24 -89.05 9.52
CA ASP A 3 -0.95 -88.32 9.40
C ASP A 3 -0.52 -88.00 7.95
N VAL A 4 -0.84 -88.86 6.96
CA VAL A 4 -0.57 -88.60 5.53
C VAL A 4 -1.58 -87.60 4.95
N LEU A 5 -2.83 -87.59 5.44
CA LEU A 5 -3.81 -86.57 5.09
C LEU A 5 -3.46 -85.22 5.76
N GLU A 6 -3.04 -85.23 7.02
CA GLU A 6 -2.62 -84.03 7.76
C GLU A 6 -1.41 -83.37 7.09
N HIS A 7 -0.35 -84.14 6.77
CA HIS A 7 0.77 -83.64 5.97
C HIS A 7 0.34 -83.17 4.57
N LYS A 8 -0.61 -83.84 3.91
CA LYS A 8 -1.15 -83.37 2.61
C LYS A 8 -1.87 -82.02 2.74
N THR A 9 -2.64 -81.79 3.81
CA THR A 9 -3.25 -80.48 4.08
C THR A 9 -2.22 -79.41 4.45
N GLN A 10 -1.18 -79.74 5.21
CA GLN A 10 -0.06 -78.82 5.48
C GLN A 10 0.67 -78.43 4.19
N LEU A 11 0.98 -79.39 3.32
CA LEU A 11 1.62 -79.12 2.02
C LEU A 11 0.69 -78.28 1.11
N ALA A 12 -0.62 -78.56 1.11
CA ALA A 12 -1.58 -77.77 0.35
C ALA A 12 -1.65 -76.32 0.85
N GLY A 13 -1.63 -76.09 2.17
CA GLY A 13 -1.55 -74.76 2.77
C GLY A 13 -0.24 -74.04 2.45
N GLN A 14 0.91 -74.74 2.50
CA GLN A 14 2.20 -74.17 2.10
C GLN A 14 2.23 -73.79 0.61
N VAL A 15 1.68 -74.64 -0.27
CA VAL A 15 1.56 -74.33 -1.71
C VAL A 15 0.57 -73.19 -1.96
N ALA A 16 -0.50 -73.05 -1.17
CA ALA A 16 -1.40 -71.90 -1.25
C ALA A 16 -0.68 -70.60 -0.84
N ASN A 17 0.01 -70.59 0.30
CA ASN A 17 0.78 -69.43 0.77
C ASN A 17 1.89 -69.03 -0.23
N LEU A 18 2.59 -69.99 -0.82
CA LEU A 18 3.62 -69.71 -1.85
C LEU A 18 3.01 -69.12 -3.13
N LYS A 19 1.82 -69.59 -3.55
CA LYS A 19 1.08 -68.98 -4.67
C LYS A 19 0.59 -67.58 -4.36
N GLN A 20 0.14 -67.32 -3.13
CA GLN A 20 -0.28 -65.99 -2.71
C GLN A 20 0.91 -65.04 -2.69
N GLN A 21 2.03 -65.40 -2.03
CA GLN A 21 3.27 -64.62 -2.07
C GLN A 21 3.82 -64.39 -3.49
N GLN A 22 3.58 -65.31 -4.43
CA GLN A 22 3.94 -65.12 -5.84
C GLN A 22 2.99 -64.12 -6.54
N ALA A 23 1.70 -64.14 -6.24
CA ALA A 23 0.74 -63.15 -6.74
C ALA A 23 0.99 -61.76 -6.16
N ASP A 24 1.22 -61.66 -4.85
CA ASP A 24 1.52 -60.40 -4.14
C ASP A 24 2.75 -59.71 -4.77
N ARG A 25 3.84 -60.46 -5.01
CA ARG A 25 5.05 -59.95 -5.69
C ARG A 25 4.83 -59.55 -7.14
N LEU A 26 3.91 -60.20 -7.86
CA LEU A 26 3.55 -59.79 -9.22
C LEU A 26 2.79 -58.46 -9.19
N VAL A 27 1.85 -58.29 -8.25
CA VAL A 27 1.13 -57.02 -8.05
C VAL A 27 2.09 -55.91 -7.62
N GLU A 28 3.03 -56.17 -6.70
CA GLU A 28 4.09 -55.21 -6.33
C GLU A 28 4.93 -54.78 -7.54
N HIS A 29 5.32 -55.72 -8.40
CA HIS A 29 6.11 -55.46 -9.61
C HIS A 29 5.30 -54.70 -10.69
N GLU A 30 4.04 -55.07 -10.92
CA GLU A 30 3.15 -54.34 -11.84
C GLU A 30 2.88 -52.91 -11.34
N LEU A 31 2.68 -52.72 -10.04
CA LEU A 31 2.49 -51.41 -9.42
C LEU A 31 3.79 -50.58 -9.45
N ALA A 32 4.96 -51.20 -9.27
CA ALA A 32 6.25 -50.54 -9.46
C ALA A 32 6.47 -50.09 -10.92
N ASN A 33 6.12 -50.94 -11.90
CA ASN A 33 6.18 -50.59 -13.32
C ASN A 33 5.18 -49.47 -13.66
N ALA A 34 3.96 -49.49 -13.12
CA ALA A 34 2.98 -48.42 -13.30
C ALA A 34 3.47 -47.08 -12.72
N ARG A 35 4.15 -47.09 -11.57
CA ARG A 35 4.82 -45.90 -11.00
C ARG A 35 5.95 -45.39 -11.90
N GLN A 36 6.81 -46.28 -12.42
CA GLN A 36 7.88 -45.88 -13.35
C GLN A 36 7.32 -45.31 -14.66
N GLN A 37 6.26 -45.91 -15.21
CA GLN A 37 5.61 -45.42 -16.42
C GLN A 37 4.96 -44.04 -16.20
N LYS A 38 4.28 -43.83 -15.06
CA LYS A 38 3.75 -42.52 -14.68
C LYS A 38 4.84 -41.45 -14.60
N LEU A 39 5.99 -41.76 -13.97
CA LEU A 39 7.14 -40.84 -13.91
C LEU A 39 7.72 -40.53 -15.30
N LEU A 40 7.77 -41.50 -16.21
CA LEU A 40 8.22 -41.27 -17.59
C LEU A 40 7.25 -40.38 -18.38
N ASP A 41 5.95 -40.53 -18.16
CA ASP A 41 4.94 -39.70 -18.83
C ASP A 41 4.83 -38.30 -18.21
N GLU A 42 5.05 -38.14 -16.91
CA GLU A 42 5.25 -36.83 -16.25
C GLU A 42 6.49 -36.11 -16.79
N LEU A 43 7.63 -36.80 -16.94
CA LEU A 43 8.84 -36.24 -17.53
C LEU A 43 8.64 -35.85 -19.01
N ARG A 44 7.86 -36.62 -19.77
CA ARG A 44 7.48 -36.28 -21.16
C ARG A 44 6.60 -35.03 -21.20
N GLN A 45 5.64 -34.89 -20.28
CA GLN A 45 4.80 -33.69 -20.18
C GLN A 45 5.65 -32.47 -19.81
N SER A 46 6.56 -32.56 -18.84
CA SER A 46 7.45 -31.43 -18.51
C SER A 46 8.38 -31.05 -19.67
N ALA A 47 8.86 -32.02 -20.45
CA ALA A 47 9.68 -31.77 -21.64
C ALA A 47 8.87 -31.13 -22.79
N ALA A 48 7.60 -31.50 -22.96
CA ALA A 48 6.70 -30.88 -23.92
C ALA A 48 6.40 -29.41 -23.55
N VAL A 49 6.05 -29.14 -22.29
CA VAL A 49 5.80 -27.78 -21.78
C VAL A 49 7.06 -26.90 -21.88
N ALA A 50 8.24 -27.44 -21.54
CA ALA A 50 9.50 -26.71 -21.69
C ALA A 50 9.82 -26.37 -23.15
N LYS A 51 9.50 -27.27 -24.09
CA LYS A 51 9.64 -27.01 -25.53
C LYS A 51 8.65 -25.95 -26.02
N GLU A 52 7.39 -26.01 -25.58
CA GLU A 52 6.38 -25.00 -25.92
C GLU A 52 6.76 -23.62 -25.41
N GLN A 53 7.27 -23.53 -24.16
CA GLN A 53 7.82 -22.29 -23.60
C GLN A 53 9.03 -21.78 -24.39
N GLN A 54 9.90 -22.68 -24.87
CA GLN A 54 11.03 -22.30 -25.74
C GLN A 54 10.54 -21.72 -27.08
N GLU A 55 9.53 -22.32 -27.70
CA GLU A 55 8.95 -21.86 -28.98
C GLU A 55 8.20 -20.52 -28.81
N GLN A 56 7.48 -20.34 -27.68
CA GLN A 56 6.87 -19.05 -27.31
C GLN A 56 7.93 -17.95 -27.07
N LEU A 57 9.05 -18.27 -26.41
CA LEU A 57 10.15 -17.32 -26.22
C LEU A 57 10.84 -16.95 -27.54
N GLN A 58 11.03 -17.91 -28.45
CA GLN A 58 11.55 -17.65 -29.79
C GLN A 58 10.63 -16.71 -30.58
N HIS A 59 9.32 -16.97 -30.60
CA HIS A 59 8.35 -16.07 -31.26
C HIS A 59 8.33 -14.67 -30.64
N ARG A 60 8.53 -14.51 -29.33
CA ARG A 60 8.67 -13.18 -28.70
C ARG A 60 9.94 -12.45 -29.13
N VAL A 61 11.06 -13.15 -29.28
CA VAL A 61 12.32 -12.57 -29.77
C VAL A 61 12.21 -12.17 -31.24
N GLU A 62 11.63 -13.02 -32.09
CA GLU A 62 11.42 -12.71 -33.51
C GLU A 62 10.49 -11.50 -33.72
N LEU A 63 9.44 -11.37 -32.89
CA LEU A 63 8.52 -10.24 -32.92
C LEU A 63 9.21 -8.94 -32.46
N GLN A 64 10.01 -8.99 -31.39
CA GLN A 64 10.83 -7.83 -30.96
C GLN A 64 11.90 -7.46 -31.99
N GLU A 65 12.48 -8.43 -32.71
CA GLU A 65 13.41 -8.16 -33.81
C GLU A 65 12.71 -7.49 -35.01
N ALA A 66 11.45 -7.84 -35.28
CA ALA A 66 10.63 -7.20 -36.29
C ALA A 66 10.22 -5.76 -35.90
N GLU A 67 9.85 -5.53 -34.64
CA GLU A 67 9.57 -4.20 -34.10
C GLU A 67 10.81 -3.29 -34.12
N LEU A 68 11.99 -3.82 -33.76
CA LEU A 68 13.27 -3.10 -33.86
C LEU A 68 13.64 -2.75 -35.31
N LYS A 69 13.45 -3.68 -36.26
CA LYS A 69 13.66 -3.39 -37.70
C LYS A 69 12.72 -2.28 -38.18
N ARG A 70 11.46 -2.32 -37.76
CA ARG A 70 10.48 -1.30 -38.10
C ARG A 70 10.84 0.08 -37.53
N SER A 71 11.19 0.17 -36.24
CA SER A 71 11.58 1.46 -35.64
C SER A 71 12.87 2.01 -36.24
N VAL A 72 13.82 1.16 -36.65
CA VAL A 72 15.02 1.58 -37.41
C VAL A 72 14.67 2.10 -38.80
N MET A 73 13.68 1.52 -39.50
CA MET A 73 13.18 2.06 -40.77
C MET A 73 12.47 3.42 -40.58
N GLU A 74 11.56 3.52 -39.60
CA GLU A 74 10.84 4.76 -39.31
C GLU A 74 11.81 5.90 -38.88
N LEU A 75 12.89 5.58 -38.15
CA LEU A 75 13.98 6.52 -37.87
C LEU A 75 14.80 6.90 -39.11
N ALA A 76 15.02 5.99 -40.06
CA ALA A 76 15.73 6.28 -41.31
C ALA A 76 14.89 7.17 -42.25
N GLU A 77 13.58 6.92 -42.35
CA GLU A 77 12.65 7.78 -43.10
C GLU A 77 12.56 9.19 -42.46
N MET A 78 12.52 9.27 -41.13
CA MET A 78 12.60 10.55 -40.42
C MET A 78 13.93 11.28 -40.67
N GLN A 79 15.06 10.56 -40.71
CA GLN A 79 16.35 11.16 -41.07
C GLN A 79 16.35 11.68 -42.51
N GLU A 80 15.79 10.94 -43.47
CA GLU A 80 15.68 11.39 -44.87
C GLU A 80 14.79 12.65 -45.00
N LEU A 81 13.73 12.75 -44.19
CA LEU A 81 12.89 13.97 -44.10
C LEU A 81 13.62 15.14 -43.45
N LEU A 82 14.45 14.90 -42.43
CA LEU A 82 15.32 15.93 -41.83
C LEU A 82 16.35 16.44 -42.84
N ASP A 83 16.95 15.55 -43.62
CA ASP A 83 17.96 15.89 -44.63
C ASP A 83 17.34 16.61 -45.84
N LYS A 84 16.16 16.19 -46.31
CA LYS A 84 15.38 16.92 -47.34
C LYS A 84 15.05 18.34 -46.88
N ARG A 85 14.50 18.49 -45.66
CA ARG A 85 14.23 19.82 -45.08
C ARG A 85 15.52 20.64 -44.88
N GLY A 86 16.65 19.99 -44.65
CA GLY A 86 17.98 20.62 -44.64
C GLY A 86 18.37 21.16 -46.01
N GLN A 87 18.12 20.39 -47.08
CA GLN A 87 18.34 20.79 -48.48
C GLN A 87 17.38 21.91 -48.89
N ASP A 88 16.08 21.82 -48.58
CA ASP A 88 15.09 22.88 -48.85
C ASP A 88 15.49 24.20 -48.18
N ASN A 89 15.94 24.14 -46.91
CA ASN A 89 16.45 25.30 -46.19
C ASN A 89 17.76 25.83 -46.80
N ALA A 90 18.65 24.97 -47.29
CA ALA A 90 19.87 25.39 -47.99
C ALA A 90 19.54 26.06 -49.34
N GLU A 91 18.59 25.53 -50.12
CA GLU A 91 18.08 26.18 -51.33
C GLU A 91 17.39 27.51 -51.02
N LEU A 92 16.64 27.61 -49.92
CA LEU A 92 16.03 28.88 -49.48
C LEU A 92 17.10 29.90 -49.09
N ILE A 93 18.14 29.49 -48.37
CA ILE A 93 19.30 30.34 -48.04
C ILE A 93 20.04 30.76 -49.32
N GLU A 94 20.21 29.87 -50.30
CA GLU A 94 20.83 30.21 -51.58
C GLU A 94 19.95 31.15 -52.42
N ARG A 95 18.63 30.94 -52.47
CA ARG A 95 17.67 31.85 -53.13
C ARG A 95 17.64 33.22 -52.47
N VAL A 96 17.65 33.29 -51.14
CA VAL A 96 17.75 34.55 -50.39
C VAL A 96 19.09 35.22 -50.69
N ARG A 97 20.21 34.48 -50.65
CA ARG A 97 21.54 35.01 -50.98
C ARG A 97 21.65 35.49 -52.43
N LEU A 98 21.03 34.78 -53.38
CA LEU A 98 20.94 35.21 -54.77
C LEU A 98 20.13 36.50 -54.88
N ALA A 99 18.94 36.57 -54.26
CA ALA A 99 18.14 37.79 -54.20
C ALA A 99 18.87 38.96 -53.49
N GLU A 100 19.69 38.69 -52.47
CA GLU A 100 20.58 39.67 -51.85
C GLU A 100 21.69 40.13 -52.81
N THR A 101 22.32 39.22 -53.58
CA THR A 101 23.30 39.62 -54.60
C THR A 101 22.67 40.33 -55.79
N GLU A 102 21.42 40.04 -56.15
CA GLU A 102 20.66 40.79 -57.16
C GLU A 102 20.24 42.16 -56.61
N ARG A 103 19.84 42.25 -55.35
CA ARG A 103 19.57 43.52 -54.65
C ARG A 103 20.84 44.36 -54.55
N ASP A 104 21.97 43.77 -54.20
CA ASP A 104 23.28 44.45 -54.14
C ASP A 104 23.80 44.82 -55.53
N ARG A 105 23.48 44.03 -56.56
CA ARG A 105 23.73 44.36 -57.96
C ARG A 105 22.84 45.51 -58.42
N LEU A 106 21.56 45.51 -58.13
CA LEU A 106 20.63 46.60 -58.44
C LEU A 106 20.97 47.87 -57.65
N LEU A 107 21.45 47.74 -56.41
CA LEU A 107 22.02 48.85 -55.64
C LEU A 107 23.30 49.35 -56.29
N LYS A 108 24.20 48.48 -56.78
CA LYS A 108 25.38 48.88 -57.55
C LYS A 108 25.03 49.49 -58.90
N ASP A 109 24.03 49.00 -59.62
CA ASP A 109 23.57 49.56 -60.90
C ASP A 109 22.88 50.92 -60.66
N LEU A 110 22.21 51.11 -59.52
CA LEU A 110 21.62 52.38 -59.09
C LEU A 110 22.67 53.36 -58.55
N GLU A 111 23.69 52.87 -57.83
CA GLU A 111 24.88 53.63 -57.44
C GLU A 111 25.77 53.95 -58.62
N GLU A 112 25.87 53.11 -59.66
CA GLU A 112 26.56 53.40 -60.91
C GLU A 112 25.72 54.34 -61.79
N SER A 113 24.39 54.26 -61.77
CA SER A 113 23.52 55.25 -62.42
C SER A 113 23.59 56.61 -61.71
N ARG A 114 23.70 56.61 -60.37
CA ARG A 114 23.99 57.79 -59.55
C ARG A 114 25.39 58.32 -59.85
N LEU A 115 26.41 57.48 -59.81
CA LEU A 115 27.80 57.80 -60.13
C LEU A 115 28.02 58.08 -61.61
N ALA A 116 27.09 57.79 -62.52
CA ALA A 116 27.11 58.24 -63.91
C ALA A 116 26.47 59.62 -64.07
N LYS A 117 25.45 59.95 -63.26
CA LYS A 117 25.00 61.33 -63.05
C LYS A 117 26.09 62.17 -62.35
N GLU A 118 26.85 61.57 -61.44
CA GLU A 118 27.89 62.21 -60.63
C GLU A 118 29.26 62.26 -61.34
N LYS A 119 29.63 61.29 -62.20
CA LYS A 119 30.80 61.34 -63.10
C LYS A 119 30.58 62.18 -64.36
N LYS A 120 29.36 62.61 -64.65
CA LYS A 120 29.16 63.82 -65.48
C LYS A 120 29.57 65.12 -64.76
N ASN A 121 29.89 65.03 -63.46
CA ASN A 121 30.27 66.14 -62.58
C ASN A 121 31.57 65.89 -61.77
N SER A 122 32.38 64.85 -62.05
CA SER A 122 33.77 64.70 -61.53
C SER A 122 34.54 63.55 -62.19
N GLU A 123 35.81 63.80 -62.50
CA GLU A 123 36.79 62.81 -62.98
C GLU A 123 37.85 62.46 -61.91
N SER A 124 38.50 61.30 -62.08
CA SER A 124 39.86 60.94 -61.61
C SER A 124 40.06 59.95 -60.44
N SER A 125 41.11 59.13 -60.63
CA SER A 125 42.01 58.47 -59.64
C SER A 125 41.66 57.11 -58.98
N SER A 126 42.27 56.06 -59.57
CA SER A 126 43.25 55.11 -58.97
C SER A 126 42.89 54.05 -57.90
N ASN A 127 43.14 52.79 -58.32
CA ASN A 127 43.99 51.74 -57.67
C ASN A 127 43.53 50.86 -56.48
N SER A 128 43.96 49.59 -56.58
CA SER A 128 44.28 48.60 -55.52
C SER A 128 43.16 48.06 -54.61
N SER A 129 43.22 46.83 -54.06
CA SER A 129 43.94 45.58 -54.40
C SER A 129 43.54 44.45 -53.42
N SER A 130 43.75 43.16 -53.77
CA SER A 130 43.94 41.99 -52.83
C SER A 130 42.79 41.64 -51.85
N THR A 131 42.54 40.40 -51.39
CA THR A 131 43.03 39.02 -51.64
C THR A 131 42.02 38.03 -51.03
N GLY A 132 41.99 36.74 -51.44
CA GLY A 132 41.18 35.73 -50.75
C GLY A 132 41.21 34.31 -51.33
N LYS A 133 42.07 33.44 -50.77
CA LYS A 133 42.22 31.98 -50.95
C LYS A 133 43.09 31.47 -49.78
N HIS A 134 43.06 30.23 -49.29
CA HIS A 134 42.13 29.07 -49.29
C HIS A 134 42.71 28.05 -48.29
N SER A 135 41.92 27.03 -47.91
CA SER A 135 42.32 25.67 -47.48
C SER A 135 43.32 25.47 -46.33
N GLU A 136 42.90 24.67 -45.37
CA GLU A 136 43.71 24.09 -44.29
C GLU A 136 44.46 22.81 -44.74
N ASP A 137 45.52 22.52 -43.98
CA ASP A 137 45.89 21.21 -43.40
C ASP A 137 46.70 20.06 -44.08
N GLU A 138 47.46 19.44 -43.15
CA GLU A 138 48.12 18.13 -43.03
C GLU A 138 49.22 17.64 -44.02
N PHE A 139 50.38 17.26 -43.44
CA PHE A 139 50.94 15.89 -43.43
C PHE A 139 52.30 15.82 -42.66
N ILE A 140 52.81 14.59 -42.36
CA ILE A 140 54.20 14.19 -41.94
C ILE A 140 54.57 14.32 -40.42
N VAL A 141 55.38 13.47 -39.71
CA VAL A 141 55.68 11.99 -39.66
C VAL A 141 56.85 11.67 -38.64
N VAL A 142 57.13 10.38 -38.29
CA VAL A 142 58.40 9.79 -37.68
C VAL A 142 58.56 9.75 -36.11
N ARG A 143 58.80 8.61 -35.40
CA ARG A 143 60.02 7.79 -35.00
C ARG A 143 61.05 8.49 -34.06
N GLN A 144 61.90 7.88 -33.17
CA GLN A 144 62.34 6.50 -32.75
C GLN A 144 62.94 6.56 -31.28
N ALA A 145 63.75 5.71 -30.60
CA ALA A 145 64.53 4.43 -30.78
C ALA A 145 65.03 3.84 -29.39
N ASP A 146 65.72 2.67 -29.35
CA ASP A 146 66.12 1.87 -28.15
C ASP A 146 67.60 1.98 -27.63
N ALA A 147 67.88 1.48 -26.39
CA ALA A 147 69.19 1.12 -25.78
C ALA A 147 69.00 0.37 -24.42
N THR A 148 70.00 0.00 -23.57
CA THR A 148 71.07 -1.07 -23.56
C THR A 148 71.24 -1.53 -22.06
N GLY A 149 72.07 -2.46 -21.54
CA GLY A 149 73.17 -3.38 -21.96
C GLY A 149 73.67 -4.22 -20.72
N SER A 150 74.77 -5.01 -20.76
CA SER A 150 75.27 -5.81 -19.58
C SER A 150 76.81 -6.06 -19.52
N GLY A 151 77.37 -6.53 -18.39
CA GLY A 151 78.79 -6.92 -18.23
C GLY A 151 79.20 -7.45 -16.83
N SER A 152 80.36 -8.12 -16.67
CA SER A 152 80.82 -8.74 -15.39
C SER A 152 82.34 -9.09 -15.30
N ALA A 153 82.82 -9.27 -14.05
CA ALA A 153 83.96 -10.11 -13.58
C ALA A 153 85.46 -9.66 -13.59
N SER A 154 86.15 -10.14 -12.53
CA SER A 154 87.57 -10.61 -12.44
C SER A 154 88.70 -9.70 -11.88
N GLY A 155 89.66 -10.32 -11.17
CA GLY A 155 90.97 -9.76 -10.76
C GLY A 155 91.59 -10.40 -9.50
N SER A 156 92.75 -11.08 -9.61
CA SER A 156 93.53 -11.64 -8.48
C SER A 156 95.04 -11.81 -8.82
N ASP A 157 95.91 -11.81 -7.80
CA ASP A 157 97.39 -11.77 -7.92
C ASP A 157 98.10 -13.14 -8.15
N PRO A 158 99.40 -13.17 -8.51
CA PRO A 158 100.20 -14.37 -8.81
C PRO A 158 101.26 -14.79 -7.74
N ASP A 159 102.05 -15.84 -8.07
CA ASP A 159 102.84 -16.75 -7.21
C ASP A 159 104.39 -16.42 -7.07
N PRO A 160 105.25 -17.18 -6.34
CA PRO A 160 106.29 -16.60 -5.45
C PRO A 160 107.75 -17.15 -5.59
N ASP A 161 108.53 -17.04 -4.49
CA ASP A 161 109.78 -17.75 -4.09
C ASP A 161 111.17 -17.26 -4.63
N PRO A 162 112.32 -17.57 -3.96
CA PRO A 162 112.53 -18.18 -2.61
C PRO A 162 113.64 -17.51 -1.72
N GLU A 163 113.75 -17.98 -0.44
CA GLU A 163 114.98 -18.03 0.42
C GLU A 163 115.65 -16.69 0.90
N VAL A 164 116.35 -16.52 2.05
CA VAL A 164 116.85 -17.36 3.19
C VAL A 164 116.85 -16.53 4.52
N THR A 165 116.74 -17.15 5.71
CA THR A 165 117.53 -16.90 6.98
C THR A 165 116.77 -16.88 8.34
N SER A 166 117.21 -17.79 9.24
CA SER A 166 117.07 -17.79 10.73
C SER A 166 115.67 -17.97 11.37
N PRO A 167 115.56 -18.74 12.49
CA PRO A 167 114.29 -18.96 13.19
C PRO A 167 113.96 -17.85 14.22
N PRO A 168 112.67 -17.50 14.41
CA PRO A 168 112.24 -16.52 15.41
C PRO A 168 112.25 -17.09 16.84
N SER A 169 112.43 -16.20 17.84
CA SER A 169 112.39 -16.55 19.26
C SER A 169 111.00 -16.96 19.76
N LYS A 170 110.95 -17.68 20.89
CA LYS A 170 109.73 -18.24 21.48
C LYS A 170 108.67 -17.20 21.87
N GLU A 171 109.06 -15.96 22.11
CA GLU A 171 108.14 -14.82 22.32
C GLU A 171 107.39 -14.48 21.04
N LYS A 172 108.08 -14.32 19.89
CA LYS A 172 107.41 -14.00 18.61
C LYS A 172 106.36 -15.03 18.19
N LEU A 173 106.50 -16.29 18.62
CA LEU A 173 105.46 -17.32 18.42
C LEU A 173 104.26 -17.16 19.37
N ARG A 174 104.47 -16.64 20.59
CA ARG A 174 103.38 -16.27 21.51
C ARG A 174 102.69 -14.98 21.09
N ASP A 175 103.44 -13.96 20.69
CA ASP A 175 102.89 -12.70 20.19
C ASP A 175 102.06 -12.95 18.92
N ARG A 176 102.53 -13.85 18.03
CA ARG A 176 101.78 -14.29 16.86
C ARG A 176 100.58 -15.18 17.21
N LEU A 177 100.65 -15.99 18.28
CA LEU A 177 99.48 -16.73 18.78
C LEU A 177 98.41 -15.76 19.32
N VAL A 178 98.77 -14.84 20.21
CA VAL A 178 97.87 -13.84 20.78
C VAL A 178 97.33 -12.89 19.69
N SER A 179 98.13 -12.55 18.69
CA SER A 179 97.66 -11.80 17.52
C SER A 179 96.67 -12.60 16.68
N LEU A 180 96.85 -13.91 16.54
CA LEU A 180 95.90 -14.78 15.84
C LEU A 180 94.63 -15.04 16.67
N GLU A 181 94.74 -15.17 18.00
CA GLU A 181 93.59 -15.28 18.91
C GLU A 181 92.77 -13.98 18.90
N SER A 182 93.44 -12.81 18.92
CA SER A 182 92.80 -11.50 18.73
C SER A 182 92.10 -11.43 17.36
N GLN A 183 92.79 -11.80 16.28
CA GLN A 183 92.24 -11.76 14.92
C GLN A 183 91.10 -12.76 14.71
N ILE A 184 91.13 -13.93 15.38
CA ILE A 184 90.01 -14.88 15.44
C ILE A 184 88.85 -14.26 16.23
N SER A 185 89.10 -13.59 17.36
CA SER A 185 88.04 -12.93 18.14
C SER A 185 87.34 -11.83 17.33
N GLU A 186 88.10 -11.05 16.57
CA GLU A 186 87.64 -10.00 15.65
C GLU A 186 86.87 -10.59 14.44
N LEU A 187 87.35 -11.70 13.88
CA LEU A 187 86.64 -12.46 12.84
C LEU A 187 85.35 -13.13 13.36
N THR A 188 85.29 -13.54 14.62
CA THR A 188 84.03 -14.02 15.22
C THR A 188 83.06 -12.87 15.51
N LEU A 189 83.53 -11.74 16.02
CA LEU A 189 82.72 -10.54 16.27
C LEU A 189 82.09 -10.00 14.98
N THR A 190 82.87 -9.93 13.90
CA THR A 190 82.40 -9.48 12.58
C THR A 190 81.48 -10.50 11.91
N ASN A 191 81.65 -11.81 12.15
CA ASN A 191 80.67 -12.82 11.73
C ASN A 191 79.35 -12.69 12.50
N THR A 192 79.36 -12.48 13.82
CA THR A 192 78.11 -12.24 14.57
C THR A 192 77.43 -10.95 14.11
N GLN A 193 78.18 -9.85 13.92
CA GLN A 193 77.62 -8.61 13.37
C GLN A 193 77.03 -8.78 11.96
N MET A 194 77.62 -9.61 11.09
CA MET A 194 77.01 -9.95 9.80
C MET A 194 75.77 -10.83 9.92
N GLN A 195 75.72 -11.73 10.90
CA GLN A 195 74.51 -12.55 11.17
C GLN A 195 73.39 -11.68 11.74
N ASP A 196 73.68 -10.80 12.69
CA ASP A 196 72.73 -9.84 13.26
C ASP A 196 72.18 -8.90 12.17
N ALA A 197 73.05 -8.31 11.34
CA ALA A 197 72.63 -7.47 10.21
C ALA A 197 71.84 -8.24 9.12
N GLN A 198 72.08 -9.56 8.96
CA GLN A 198 71.26 -10.40 8.09
C GLN A 198 69.88 -10.70 8.70
N LEU A 199 69.80 -10.92 10.02
CA LEU A 199 68.56 -11.11 10.76
C LEU A 199 67.72 -9.83 10.79
N GLU A 200 68.31 -8.66 11.06
CA GLU A 200 67.65 -7.35 10.96
C GLU A 200 67.10 -7.13 9.54
N LYS A 201 67.87 -7.47 8.50
CA LYS A 201 67.42 -7.37 7.11
C LYS A 201 66.27 -8.33 6.80
N GLN A 202 66.27 -9.55 7.33
CA GLN A 202 65.16 -10.50 7.18
C GLN A 202 63.90 -10.01 7.92
N LEU A 203 64.04 -9.51 9.15
CA LEU A 203 62.97 -8.88 9.91
C LEU A 203 62.37 -7.67 9.18
N GLY A 204 63.21 -6.80 8.61
CA GLY A 204 62.77 -5.67 7.80
C GLY A 204 62.02 -6.08 6.53
N ILE A 205 62.49 -7.13 5.85
CA ILE A 205 61.79 -7.70 4.67
C ILE A 205 60.44 -8.31 5.06
N ASN A 206 60.38 -9.05 6.17
CA ASN A 206 59.14 -9.65 6.66
C ASN A 206 58.11 -8.58 7.07
N LEU A 207 58.53 -7.57 7.84
CA LEU A 207 57.68 -6.45 8.25
C LEU A 207 57.15 -5.66 7.04
N LEU A 208 57.99 -5.43 6.02
CA LEU A 208 57.55 -4.77 4.78
C LEU A 208 56.58 -5.64 3.97
N GLY A 209 56.76 -6.97 4.00
CA GLY A 209 55.84 -7.94 3.41
C GLY A 209 54.48 -7.99 4.12
N GLU A 210 54.46 -7.94 5.45
CA GLU A 210 53.24 -7.85 6.26
C GLU A 210 52.50 -6.54 6.00
N GLN A 211 53.21 -5.41 5.93
CA GLN A 211 52.62 -4.11 5.58
C GLN A 211 52.08 -4.07 4.14
N LEU A 212 52.78 -4.68 3.18
CA LEU A 212 52.28 -4.84 1.81
C LEU A 212 51.03 -5.71 1.75
N ALA A 213 51.01 -6.85 2.45
CA ALA A 213 49.84 -7.73 2.52
C ALA A 213 48.65 -7.04 3.20
N GLU A 214 48.87 -6.22 4.23
CA GLU A 214 47.80 -5.43 4.85
C GLU A 214 47.29 -4.33 3.91
N LEU A 215 48.17 -3.63 3.19
CA LEU A 215 47.78 -2.63 2.18
C LEU A 215 47.01 -3.28 1.02
N GLU A 216 47.44 -4.44 0.53
CA GLU A 216 46.74 -5.20 -0.52
C GLU A 216 45.37 -5.70 -0.05
N LYS A 217 45.25 -6.07 1.23
CA LYS A 217 43.96 -6.43 1.85
C LYS A 217 43.04 -5.22 2.01
N ARG A 218 43.56 -4.06 2.43
CA ARG A 218 42.79 -2.79 2.50
C ARG A 218 42.37 -2.31 1.11
N LEU A 219 43.23 -2.49 0.09
CA LEU A 219 42.88 -2.20 -1.31
C LEU A 219 41.70 -3.06 -1.76
N ARG A 220 41.76 -4.39 -1.60
CA ARG A 220 40.66 -5.29 -1.98
C ARG A 220 39.36 -5.02 -1.24
N LEU A 221 39.42 -4.61 0.03
CA LEU A 221 38.22 -4.19 0.77
C LEU A 221 37.63 -2.92 0.17
N SER A 222 38.45 -1.90 -0.14
CA SER A 222 38.00 -0.66 -0.76
C SER A 222 37.50 -0.86 -2.22
N GLU A 223 38.08 -1.81 -2.95
CA GLU A 223 37.61 -2.23 -4.28
C GLU A 223 36.25 -2.93 -4.18
N ALA A 224 36.06 -3.85 -3.24
CA ALA A 224 34.78 -4.52 -3.00
C ALA A 224 33.69 -3.56 -2.50
N GLU A 225 34.02 -2.62 -1.59
CA GLU A 225 33.12 -1.54 -1.15
C GLU A 225 32.69 -0.67 -2.33
N LYS A 226 33.61 -0.34 -3.25
CA LYS A 226 33.32 0.42 -4.46
C LYS A 226 32.43 -0.36 -5.44
N GLU A 227 32.69 -1.65 -5.66
CA GLU A 227 31.83 -2.51 -6.49
C GLU A 227 30.43 -2.63 -5.89
N GLN A 228 30.31 -2.78 -4.56
CA GLN A 228 29.03 -2.81 -3.86
C GLN A 228 28.27 -1.49 -3.98
N LEU A 229 28.94 -0.34 -3.79
CA LEU A 229 28.34 0.99 -3.99
C LEU A 229 27.93 1.23 -5.46
N GLN A 230 28.67 0.68 -6.42
CA GLN A 230 28.35 0.78 -7.84
C GLN A 230 27.13 -0.08 -8.21
N LEU A 231 27.00 -1.27 -7.62
CA LEU A 231 25.80 -2.11 -7.71
C LEU A 231 24.57 -1.44 -7.08
N ASP A 232 24.71 -0.86 -5.89
CA ASP A 232 23.61 -0.20 -5.17
C ASP A 232 23.15 1.08 -5.89
N LEU A 233 24.08 1.86 -6.44
CA LEU A 233 23.78 2.99 -7.34
C LEU A 233 23.05 2.53 -8.61
N GLN A 234 23.46 1.42 -9.22
CA GLN A 234 22.82 0.87 -10.42
C GLN A 234 21.40 0.37 -10.11
N LEU A 235 21.21 -0.32 -8.98
CA LEU A 235 19.90 -0.76 -8.49
C LEU A 235 18.98 0.44 -8.21
N ARG A 236 19.50 1.49 -7.57
CA ARG A 236 18.74 2.71 -7.28
C ARG A 236 18.38 3.49 -8.54
N LEU A 237 19.27 3.53 -9.54
CA LEU A 237 18.96 4.09 -10.86
C LEU A 237 17.88 3.27 -11.59
N GLN A 238 17.95 1.93 -11.53
CA GLN A 238 16.92 1.07 -12.09
C GLN A 238 15.56 1.30 -11.42
N GLN A 239 15.53 1.38 -10.09
CA GLN A 239 14.32 1.67 -9.31
C GLN A 239 13.72 3.04 -9.68
N LEU A 240 14.54 4.09 -9.76
CA LEU A 240 14.10 5.42 -10.17
C LEU A 240 13.62 5.45 -11.63
N THR A 241 14.20 4.62 -12.51
CA THR A 241 13.75 4.49 -13.91
C THR A 241 12.37 3.84 -13.99
N VAL A 242 12.14 2.76 -13.22
CA VAL A 242 10.83 2.11 -13.10
C VAL A 242 9.79 3.07 -12.51
N GLN A 243 10.11 3.79 -11.43
CA GLN A 243 9.17 4.78 -10.86
C GLN A 243 8.83 5.92 -11.82
N ASN A 244 9.76 6.37 -12.67
CA ASN A 244 9.45 7.35 -13.72
C ASN A 244 8.58 6.75 -14.84
N GLN A 245 8.72 5.45 -15.15
CA GLN A 245 7.83 4.76 -16.09
C GLN A 245 6.43 4.55 -15.50
N GLU A 246 6.32 4.18 -14.22
CA GLU A 246 5.06 4.05 -13.49
C GLU A 246 4.31 5.40 -13.40
N LEU A 247 5.00 6.48 -13.04
CA LEU A 247 4.43 7.84 -13.03
C LEU A 247 4.01 8.31 -14.42
N LYS A 248 4.78 7.97 -15.47
CA LYS A 248 4.42 8.31 -16.85
C LYS A 248 3.20 7.52 -17.33
N LEU A 249 3.12 6.23 -17.02
CA LEU A 249 1.94 5.39 -17.33
C LEU A 249 0.70 5.86 -16.56
N HIS A 250 0.85 6.33 -15.31
CA HIS A 250 -0.24 6.97 -14.57
C HIS A 250 -0.72 8.26 -15.26
N ALA A 251 0.20 9.15 -15.64
CA ALA A 251 -0.15 10.39 -16.34
C ALA A 251 -0.75 10.16 -17.74
N GLU A 252 -0.35 9.08 -18.42
CA GLU A 252 -0.93 8.64 -19.69
C GLU A 252 -2.33 8.04 -19.48
N ALA A 253 -2.53 7.21 -18.44
CA ALA A 253 -3.85 6.67 -18.08
C ALA A 253 -4.84 7.75 -17.59
N GLU A 254 -4.38 8.78 -16.87
CA GLU A 254 -5.20 9.95 -16.51
C GLU A 254 -5.61 10.76 -17.75
N GLN A 255 -4.72 10.90 -18.75
CA GLN A 255 -5.04 11.54 -20.02
C GLN A 255 -5.99 10.71 -20.88
N GLU A 256 -5.84 9.38 -20.94
CA GLU A 256 -6.79 8.49 -21.61
C GLU A 256 -8.16 8.48 -20.90
N GLY A 257 -8.20 8.52 -19.57
CA GLY A 257 -9.42 8.68 -18.80
C GLY A 257 -10.16 9.97 -19.16
N HIS A 258 -9.47 11.11 -19.15
CA HIS A 258 -10.06 12.39 -19.56
C HIS A 258 -10.44 12.46 -21.05
N ALA A 259 -9.76 11.71 -21.92
CA ALA A 259 -10.17 11.56 -23.32
C ALA A 259 -11.46 10.73 -23.44
N GLN A 260 -11.60 9.66 -22.65
CA GLN A 260 -12.82 8.85 -22.59
C GLN A 260 -13.99 9.63 -21.97
N ASP A 261 -13.78 10.40 -20.89
CA ASP A 261 -14.77 11.32 -20.31
C ASP A 261 -15.32 12.29 -21.37
N LEU A 262 -14.43 12.87 -22.18
CA LEU A 262 -14.79 13.79 -23.26
C LEU A 262 -15.48 13.09 -24.44
N GLU A 263 -15.07 11.88 -24.79
CA GLU A 263 -15.74 11.11 -25.86
C GLU A 263 -17.12 10.59 -25.42
N GLU A 264 -17.31 10.21 -24.15
CA GLU A 264 -18.62 9.86 -23.60
C GLU A 264 -19.53 11.09 -23.50
N GLN A 265 -19.02 12.25 -23.06
CA GLN A 265 -19.78 13.52 -23.08
C GLN A 265 -20.18 13.92 -24.52
N LEU A 266 -19.28 13.78 -25.49
CA LEU A 266 -19.60 13.99 -26.91
C LEU A 266 -20.56 12.92 -27.44
N GLY A 267 -20.51 11.69 -26.93
CA GLY A 267 -21.47 10.62 -27.20
C GLY A 267 -22.87 10.98 -26.70
N ALA A 268 -22.99 11.42 -25.45
CA ALA A 268 -24.23 11.88 -24.84
C ALA A 268 -24.81 13.09 -25.59
N LEU A 269 -24.00 14.11 -25.90
CA LEU A 269 -24.44 15.29 -26.68
C LEU A 269 -24.87 14.94 -28.11
N ARG A 270 -24.29 13.90 -28.73
CA ARG A 270 -24.73 13.37 -30.04
C ARG A 270 -26.04 12.60 -29.92
N GLN A 271 -26.22 11.77 -28.88
CA GLN A 271 -27.47 11.06 -28.61
C GLN A 271 -28.60 12.04 -28.28
N GLU A 272 -28.33 13.08 -27.49
CA GLU A 272 -29.25 14.17 -27.19
C GLU A 272 -29.61 14.96 -28.45
N ASN A 273 -28.64 15.30 -29.31
CA ASN A 273 -28.92 15.91 -30.62
C ASN A 273 -29.78 15.01 -31.52
N GLN A 274 -29.52 13.70 -31.54
CA GLN A 274 -30.30 12.74 -32.33
C GLN A 274 -31.71 12.59 -31.79
N ARG A 275 -31.87 12.61 -30.46
CA ARG A 275 -33.17 12.61 -29.77
C ARG A 275 -33.95 13.90 -30.01
N LEU A 276 -33.32 15.07 -29.87
CA LEU A 276 -33.93 16.37 -30.16
C LEU A 276 -34.34 16.46 -31.64
N ARG A 277 -33.59 15.86 -32.57
CA ARG A 277 -34.00 15.71 -33.97
C ARG A 277 -35.22 14.80 -34.13
N GLN A 278 -35.29 13.67 -33.44
CA GLN A 278 -36.48 12.80 -33.45
C GLN A 278 -37.71 13.46 -32.80
N GLU A 279 -37.52 14.22 -31.72
CA GLU A 279 -38.57 15.00 -31.06
C GLU A 279 -39.01 16.19 -31.94
N LEU A 280 -38.09 16.80 -32.71
CA LEU A 280 -38.41 17.79 -33.74
C LEU A 280 -39.16 17.18 -34.94
N ASP A 281 -38.70 16.05 -35.49
CA ASP A 281 -39.32 15.36 -36.62
C ASP A 281 -40.73 14.85 -36.25
N THR A 282 -40.91 14.33 -35.03
CA THR A 282 -42.23 13.93 -34.53
C THR A 282 -43.12 15.13 -34.18
N SER A 283 -42.55 16.25 -33.72
CA SER A 283 -43.26 17.52 -33.57
C SER A 283 -43.73 18.08 -34.93
N ILE A 284 -42.87 18.04 -35.95
CA ILE A 284 -43.21 18.41 -37.35
C ILE A 284 -44.28 17.48 -37.91
N ALA A 285 -44.20 16.17 -37.63
CA ALA A 285 -45.23 15.21 -38.03
C ALA A 285 -46.57 15.50 -37.33
N GLN A 286 -46.56 15.80 -36.02
CA GLN A 286 -47.76 16.21 -35.28
C GLN A 286 -48.31 17.57 -35.74
N ALA A 287 -47.44 18.52 -36.11
CA ALA A 287 -47.85 19.82 -36.65
C ALA A 287 -48.51 19.64 -38.02
N LYS A 288 -47.93 18.83 -38.91
CA LYS A 288 -48.53 18.45 -40.21
C LYS A 288 -49.83 17.67 -40.04
N PHE A 289 -49.93 16.78 -39.05
CA PHE A 289 -51.16 16.05 -38.75
C PHE A 289 -52.26 16.96 -38.18
N ARG A 290 -51.89 17.93 -37.33
CA ARG A 290 -52.82 18.98 -36.86
C ARG A 290 -53.21 19.95 -37.98
N GLN A 291 -52.31 20.23 -38.92
CA GLN A 291 -52.61 21.03 -40.12
C GLN A 291 -53.57 20.26 -41.05
N ALA A 292 -53.31 18.98 -41.33
CA ALA A 292 -54.22 18.15 -42.10
C ALA A 292 -55.60 18.02 -41.44
N ILE A 293 -55.67 17.85 -40.12
CA ILE A 293 -56.94 17.89 -39.37
C ILE A 293 -57.58 19.29 -39.40
N ALA A 294 -56.81 20.37 -39.43
CA ALA A 294 -57.34 21.72 -39.55
C ALA A 294 -57.87 22.00 -40.97
N GLU A 295 -57.21 21.48 -42.00
CA GLU A 295 -57.60 21.58 -43.41
C GLU A 295 -58.82 20.70 -43.70
N GLU A 296 -58.84 19.44 -43.25
CA GLU A 296 -60.01 18.54 -43.29
C GLU A 296 -61.20 19.14 -42.51
N LYS A 297 -60.95 19.66 -41.31
CA LYS A 297 -62.00 20.36 -40.54
C LYS A 297 -62.44 21.65 -41.22
N GLN A 298 -61.55 22.34 -41.95
CA GLN A 298 -61.90 23.55 -42.68
C GLN A 298 -62.72 23.22 -43.93
N GLU A 299 -62.41 22.15 -44.66
CA GLU A 299 -63.31 21.62 -45.72
C GLU A 299 -64.68 21.21 -45.14
N ILE A 300 -64.72 20.62 -43.94
CA ILE A 300 -65.98 20.28 -43.26
C ILE A 300 -66.76 21.55 -42.85
N THR A 301 -66.11 22.59 -42.31
CA THR A 301 -66.81 23.86 -42.02
C THR A 301 -67.19 24.64 -43.26
N ASP A 302 -66.38 24.62 -44.33
CA ASP A 302 -66.71 25.26 -45.61
C ASP A 302 -67.87 24.52 -46.34
N LEU A 303 -68.20 23.29 -45.93
CA LEU A 303 -69.41 22.57 -46.31
C LEU A 303 -70.61 22.87 -45.37
N ASP A 304 -70.39 22.90 -44.06
CA ASP A 304 -71.45 23.11 -43.05
C ASP A 304 -71.90 24.59 -42.90
N ASP A 305 -71.04 25.59 -43.20
CA ASP A 305 -71.34 27.05 -43.09
C ASP A 305 -72.43 27.54 -44.07
N THR A 306 -73.10 26.63 -44.79
CA THR A 306 -74.28 26.94 -45.62
C THR A 306 -75.60 26.93 -44.85
N ASP A 307 -75.67 26.36 -43.64
CA ASP A 307 -76.89 26.34 -42.80
C ASP A 307 -76.61 26.42 -41.28
N THR A 308 -77.59 26.89 -40.51
CA THR A 308 -77.59 27.00 -39.02
C THR A 308 -76.74 28.09 -38.34
N THR A 309 -77.11 29.35 -38.56
CA THR A 309 -77.00 30.37 -37.49
C THR A 309 -78.20 30.33 -36.54
N GLU A 310 -78.02 30.84 -35.31
CA GLU A 310 -78.95 30.83 -34.15
C GLU A 310 -79.00 29.53 -33.28
N TYR A 311 -79.47 29.67 -32.04
CA TYR A 311 -79.63 28.63 -30.98
C TYR A 311 -78.38 28.07 -30.28
N GLY A 312 -77.64 28.92 -29.55
CA GLY A 312 -76.59 28.51 -28.60
C GLY A 312 -76.83 28.79 -27.10
N THR A 313 -77.87 29.56 -26.73
CA THR A 313 -77.94 30.23 -25.41
C THR A 313 -78.96 29.69 -24.41
N TYR A 314 -79.82 28.74 -24.78
CA TYR A 314 -81.00 28.36 -23.97
C TYR A 314 -80.86 27.10 -23.10
N GLU A 315 -79.74 26.38 -23.14
CA GLU A 315 -79.59 25.10 -22.41
C GLU A 315 -78.96 25.23 -21.02
N LEU A 316 -78.01 26.15 -20.84
CA LEU A 316 -77.27 26.31 -19.56
C LEU A 316 -78.16 26.73 -18.40
N ASP A 317 -79.06 27.70 -18.60
CA ASP A 317 -80.00 28.12 -17.56
C ASP A 317 -81.06 27.05 -17.26
N LYS A 318 -81.35 26.18 -18.23
CA LYS A 318 -82.26 25.04 -18.07
C LYS A 318 -81.62 23.95 -17.20
N LEU A 319 -80.32 23.68 -17.38
CA LEU A 319 -79.56 22.82 -16.46
C LEU A 319 -79.46 23.44 -15.05
N ARG A 320 -79.21 24.76 -14.93
CA ARG A 320 -79.16 25.45 -13.63
C ARG A 320 -80.49 25.34 -12.88
N ALA A 321 -81.61 25.57 -13.56
CA ALA A 321 -82.95 25.46 -12.97
C ALA A 321 -83.25 24.03 -12.48
N LEU A 322 -82.90 23.00 -13.26
CA LEU A 322 -83.08 21.60 -12.86
C LEU A 322 -82.21 21.23 -11.65
N LEU A 323 -80.93 21.63 -11.66
CA LEU A 323 -79.99 21.30 -10.59
C LEU A 323 -80.33 22.04 -9.28
N GLN A 324 -80.89 23.25 -9.37
CA GLN A 324 -81.38 23.98 -8.20
C GLN A 324 -82.68 23.36 -7.63
N ALA A 325 -83.62 22.93 -8.48
CA ALA A 325 -84.82 22.22 -8.04
C ALA A 325 -84.49 20.89 -7.32
N GLU A 326 -83.49 20.14 -7.81
CA GLU A 326 -83.08 18.88 -7.19
C GLU A 326 -82.35 19.06 -5.84
N ILE A 327 -81.81 20.25 -5.56
CA ILE A 327 -81.26 20.61 -4.25
C ILE A 327 -82.39 20.93 -3.26
N GLU A 328 -83.42 21.69 -3.69
CA GLU A 328 -84.54 22.07 -2.83
C GLU A 328 -85.40 20.87 -2.42
N ASP A 329 -85.73 19.97 -3.36
CA ASP A 329 -86.58 18.78 -3.10
C ASP A 329 -85.92 17.79 -2.11
N ARG A 330 -84.58 17.70 -2.12
CA ARG A 330 -83.82 16.80 -1.24
C ARG A 330 -83.66 17.32 0.20
N LEU A 331 -83.87 18.61 0.46
CA LEU A 331 -83.79 19.19 1.82
C LEU A 331 -85.01 18.88 2.70
N GLY A 332 -86.12 18.39 2.14
CA GLY A 332 -87.36 18.13 2.86
C GLY A 332 -87.39 16.90 3.79
N SER A 333 -86.31 16.11 3.88
CA SER A 333 -86.30 14.83 4.60
C SER A 333 -85.26 14.76 5.74
N SER A 334 -85.65 14.15 6.87
CA SER A 334 -84.90 14.22 8.13
C SER A 334 -83.68 13.29 8.19
N GLN A 335 -82.52 13.77 7.71
CA GLN A 335 -81.17 13.29 8.08
C GLN A 335 -80.06 14.23 7.54
N PRO A 336 -79.88 15.45 8.08
CA PRO A 336 -79.14 16.51 7.39
C PRO A 336 -77.60 16.42 7.48
N GLN A 337 -77.00 16.59 8.67
CA GLN A 337 -75.60 17.03 8.81
C GLN A 337 -74.57 16.11 8.14
N GLN A 338 -74.54 14.82 8.48
CA GLN A 338 -73.50 13.91 7.96
C GLN A 338 -73.55 13.63 6.45
N LYS A 339 -74.66 13.97 5.76
CA LYS A 339 -74.74 13.92 4.29
C LYS A 339 -74.32 15.26 3.69
N LEU A 340 -74.73 16.37 4.32
CA LEU A 340 -74.33 17.71 3.93
C LEU A 340 -72.82 17.93 4.06
N GLU A 341 -72.18 17.48 5.13
CA GLU A 341 -70.72 17.55 5.32
C GLU A 341 -69.95 16.76 4.26
N ARG A 342 -70.42 15.56 3.89
CA ARG A 342 -69.80 14.76 2.82
C ARG A 342 -69.99 15.40 1.45
N ALA A 343 -71.16 15.99 1.18
CA ALA A 343 -71.41 16.75 -0.03
C ALA A 343 -70.56 18.02 -0.10
N TRP A 344 -70.43 18.77 1.01
CA TRP A 344 -69.62 19.97 1.11
C TRP A 344 -68.13 19.67 0.96
N ASN A 345 -67.61 18.62 1.62
CA ASN A 345 -66.23 18.16 1.43
C ASN A 345 -65.98 17.76 -0.04
N SER A 346 -66.88 16.99 -0.67
CA SER A 346 -66.71 16.61 -2.08
C SER A 346 -66.83 17.81 -3.04
N LEU A 347 -67.66 18.81 -2.72
CA LEU A 347 -67.76 20.05 -3.47
C LEU A 347 -66.50 20.91 -3.32
N SER A 348 -65.98 21.05 -2.09
CA SER A 348 -64.74 21.79 -1.82
C SER A 348 -63.51 21.11 -2.43
N GLU A 349 -63.49 19.77 -2.47
CA GLU A 349 -62.45 19.01 -3.16
C GLU A 349 -62.54 19.20 -4.69
N ARG A 350 -63.75 19.18 -5.27
CA ARG A 350 -63.97 19.51 -6.69
C ARG A 350 -63.58 20.95 -7.02
N TRP A 351 -63.86 21.90 -6.12
CA TRP A 351 -63.52 23.31 -6.29
C TRP A 351 -62.00 23.53 -6.22
N HIS A 352 -61.31 22.90 -5.26
CA HIS A 352 -59.84 22.96 -5.21
C HIS A 352 -59.18 22.26 -6.42
N ARG A 353 -59.78 21.17 -6.94
CA ARG A 353 -59.38 20.58 -8.23
C ARG A 353 -59.63 21.52 -9.42
N LEU A 354 -60.64 22.40 -9.35
CA LEU A 354 -60.89 23.43 -10.36
C LEU A 354 -59.82 24.52 -10.29
N ASP A 355 -59.50 25.05 -9.10
CA ASP A 355 -58.40 26.03 -8.90
C ASP A 355 -57.08 25.52 -9.50
N ILE A 356 -56.74 24.25 -9.25
CA ILE A 356 -55.53 23.61 -9.77
C ILE A 356 -55.58 23.46 -11.31
N VAL A 357 -56.77 23.30 -11.91
CA VAL A 357 -56.94 23.29 -13.37
C VAL A 357 -56.88 24.70 -13.96
N GLU A 358 -57.42 25.71 -13.29
CA GLU A 358 -57.30 27.12 -13.71
C GLU A 358 -55.84 27.61 -13.62
N GLN A 359 -55.10 27.28 -12.56
CA GLN A 359 -53.66 27.55 -12.48
C GLN A 359 -52.89 26.88 -13.63
N ARG A 360 -53.14 25.59 -13.88
CA ARG A 360 -52.51 24.87 -15.02
C ARG A 360 -52.89 25.45 -16.37
N LEU A 361 -54.11 25.99 -16.53
CA LEU A 361 -54.52 26.66 -17.77
C LEU A 361 -53.76 27.96 -17.98
N VAL A 362 -53.52 28.73 -16.90
CA VAL A 362 -52.68 29.94 -16.94
C VAL A 362 -51.21 29.59 -17.21
N ASP A 363 -50.68 28.54 -16.60
CA ASP A 363 -49.31 28.06 -16.87
C ASP A 363 -49.14 27.61 -18.34
N VAL A 364 -50.13 26.90 -18.90
CA VAL A 364 -50.15 26.51 -20.32
C VAL A 364 -50.28 27.71 -21.24
N GLN A 365 -51.07 28.74 -20.88
CA GLN A 365 -51.13 30.00 -21.65
C GLN A 365 -49.80 30.75 -21.62
N ASN A 366 -49.11 30.78 -20.47
CA ASN A 366 -47.78 31.37 -20.35
C ASN A 366 -46.75 30.58 -21.18
N GLN A 367 -46.77 29.25 -21.16
CA GLN A 367 -45.93 28.41 -22.02
C GLN A 367 -46.23 28.64 -23.50
N GLN A 368 -47.51 28.75 -23.90
CA GLN A 368 -47.88 29.08 -25.29
C GLN A 368 -47.29 30.43 -25.71
N LEU A 369 -47.35 31.47 -24.87
CA LEU A 369 -46.77 32.78 -25.18
C LEU A 369 -45.24 32.73 -25.35
N VAL A 370 -44.55 31.90 -24.56
CA VAL A 370 -43.10 31.66 -24.71
C VAL A 370 -42.82 30.93 -26.02
N SER A 371 -43.49 29.80 -26.29
CA SER A 371 -43.32 29.03 -27.53
C SER A 371 -43.72 29.82 -28.79
N GLU A 372 -44.69 30.72 -28.69
CA GLU A 372 -45.03 31.65 -29.77
C GLU A 372 -43.94 32.72 -29.98
N HIS A 373 -43.23 33.15 -28.94
CA HIS A 373 -42.09 34.05 -29.09
C HIS A 373 -40.89 33.32 -29.70
N GLU A 374 -40.57 32.12 -29.20
CA GLU A 374 -39.52 31.25 -29.74
C GLU A 374 -39.78 30.92 -31.21
N LYS A 375 -41.03 30.57 -31.57
CA LYS A 375 -41.45 30.38 -32.96
C LYS A 375 -41.18 31.63 -33.81
N LYS A 376 -41.56 32.83 -33.34
CA LYS A 376 -41.35 34.09 -34.08
C LYS A 376 -39.87 34.43 -34.23
N THR A 377 -39.02 34.05 -33.28
CA THR A 377 -37.56 34.15 -33.37
C THR A 377 -37.01 33.18 -34.43
N LEU A 378 -37.42 31.91 -34.40
CA LEU A 378 -37.01 30.90 -35.40
C LEU A 378 -37.50 31.25 -36.81
N GLU A 379 -38.70 31.82 -36.96
CA GLU A 379 -39.21 32.34 -38.24
C GLU A 379 -38.35 33.50 -38.76
N ALA A 380 -37.82 34.37 -37.88
CA ALA A 380 -36.89 35.42 -38.24
C ALA A 380 -35.50 34.87 -38.62
N ASP A 381 -34.96 33.91 -37.86
CA ASP A 381 -33.68 33.27 -38.14
C ASP A 381 -33.71 32.49 -39.47
N ILE A 382 -34.79 31.75 -39.74
CA ILE A 382 -35.03 31.09 -41.02
C ILE A 382 -35.14 32.11 -42.16
N SER A 383 -35.85 33.22 -41.95
CA SER A 383 -35.93 34.30 -42.94
C SER A 383 -34.56 34.91 -43.24
N GLN A 384 -33.70 35.05 -42.23
CA GLN A 384 -32.32 35.55 -42.39
C GLN A 384 -31.43 34.53 -43.11
N TYR A 385 -31.59 33.22 -42.84
CA TYR A 385 -30.87 32.16 -43.53
C TYR A 385 -31.27 32.04 -45.01
N ILE A 386 -32.56 32.20 -45.34
CA ILE A 386 -33.04 32.30 -46.72
C ILE A 386 -32.39 33.49 -47.44
N LEU A 387 -32.31 34.65 -46.78
CA LEU A 387 -31.62 35.83 -47.30
C LEU A 387 -30.13 35.59 -47.58
N GLN A 388 -29.43 34.87 -46.70
CA GLN A 388 -28.03 34.45 -46.92
C GLN A 388 -27.90 33.46 -48.09
N CYS A 389 -28.86 32.54 -48.26
CA CYS A 389 -28.91 31.63 -49.41
C CYS A 389 -29.12 32.39 -50.71
N ASP A 390 -30.02 33.39 -50.74
CA ASP A 390 -30.26 34.26 -51.89
C ASP A 390 -29.02 35.11 -52.25
N GLU A 391 -28.25 35.58 -51.26
CA GLU A 391 -26.97 36.27 -51.50
C GLU A 391 -25.89 35.31 -52.03
N LEU A 392 -25.82 34.07 -51.52
CA LEU A 392 -24.95 33.02 -52.06
C LEU A 392 -25.33 32.63 -53.49
N MET A 393 -26.63 32.53 -53.79
CA MET A 393 -27.15 32.29 -55.15
C MET A 393 -26.71 33.40 -56.10
N LYS A 394 -26.91 34.68 -55.73
CA LYS A 394 -26.46 35.83 -56.53
C LYS A 394 -24.94 35.86 -56.74
N ASN A 395 -24.16 35.50 -55.73
CA ASN A 395 -22.70 35.38 -55.87
C ASN A 395 -22.30 34.23 -56.80
N ASN A 396 -22.99 33.09 -56.75
CA ASN A 396 -22.78 31.99 -57.69
C ASN A 396 -23.22 32.36 -59.12
N GLU A 397 -24.31 33.11 -59.31
CA GLU A 397 -24.71 33.65 -60.60
C GLU A 397 -23.68 34.66 -61.14
N LEU A 398 -23.10 35.52 -60.30
CA LEU A 398 -22.01 36.42 -60.69
C LEU A 398 -20.77 35.63 -61.12
N LEU A 399 -20.36 34.62 -60.34
CA LEU A 399 -19.24 33.74 -60.68
C LEU A 399 -19.48 32.93 -61.96
N LEU A 400 -20.71 32.47 -62.21
CA LEU A 400 -21.10 31.82 -63.47
C LEU A 400 -21.06 32.81 -64.65
N ASN A 401 -21.52 34.05 -64.46
CA ASN A 401 -21.44 35.10 -65.46
C ASN A 401 -19.98 35.51 -65.76
N GLU A 402 -19.10 35.50 -64.76
CA GLU A 402 -17.66 35.73 -64.95
C GLU A 402 -16.98 34.53 -65.63
N LEU A 403 -17.32 33.30 -65.24
CA LEU A 403 -16.85 32.08 -65.89
C LEU A 403 -17.27 32.05 -67.38
N ASP A 404 -18.50 32.46 -67.70
CA ASP A 404 -18.99 32.53 -69.07
C ASP A 404 -18.38 33.69 -69.88
N LYS A 405 -18.03 34.82 -69.24
CA LYS A 405 -17.18 35.85 -69.86
C LYS A 405 -15.78 35.29 -70.14
N TYR A 406 -15.20 34.50 -69.23
CA TYR A 406 -13.91 33.83 -69.44
C TYR A 406 -13.95 32.73 -70.53
N LYS A 407 -15.09 32.05 -70.73
CA LYS A 407 -15.30 31.12 -71.86
C LYS A 407 -15.40 31.88 -73.18
N ARG A 408 -16.24 32.93 -73.26
CA ARG A 408 -16.43 33.76 -74.46
C ARG A 408 -15.13 34.43 -74.88
N ASN A 409 -14.37 35.00 -73.94
CA ASN A 409 -13.08 35.64 -74.17
C ASN A 409 -11.93 34.66 -74.52
N LYS A 410 -12.21 33.36 -74.68
CA LYS A 410 -11.26 32.34 -75.17
C LYS A 410 -11.70 31.70 -76.51
N LEU A 411 -12.78 32.17 -77.13
CA LEU A 411 -13.37 31.60 -78.34
C LEU A 411 -13.72 32.67 -79.39
N GLU A 412 -12.80 33.61 -79.65
CA GLU A 412 -12.77 34.30 -80.95
C GLU A 412 -11.94 33.48 -81.95
N THR A 413 -12.58 32.68 -82.81
CA THR A 413 -11.97 32.21 -84.08
C THR A 413 -12.99 31.59 -85.05
N ILE A 414 -12.82 31.91 -86.34
CA ILE A 414 -13.46 31.27 -87.53
C ILE A 414 -14.91 31.69 -87.87
N GLU A 415 -15.00 32.90 -88.42
CA GLU A 415 -15.51 33.21 -89.78
C GLU A 415 -16.96 32.84 -90.20
N GLU A 416 -17.76 33.91 -90.36
CA GLU A 416 -19.06 33.95 -91.03
C GLU A 416 -18.91 33.76 -92.56
N HIS A 417 -19.23 32.57 -93.11
CA HIS A 417 -19.13 32.37 -94.57
C HIS A 417 -20.14 31.42 -95.24
N HIS A 418 -21.25 31.05 -94.59
CA HIS A 418 -22.27 30.15 -95.16
C HIS A 418 -23.70 30.72 -95.24
N GLU A 419 -23.97 31.92 -94.71
CA GLU A 419 -25.30 32.54 -94.81
C GLU A 419 -25.63 33.01 -96.23
N GLU A 420 -24.66 33.61 -96.95
CA GLU A 420 -24.84 34.02 -98.35
C GLU A 420 -25.17 32.83 -99.28
N THR A 421 -24.72 31.62 -98.93
CA THR A 421 -25.00 30.41 -99.71
C THR A 421 -26.41 29.88 -99.49
N ILE A 422 -27.00 30.09 -98.30
CA ILE A 422 -28.38 29.71 -98.00
C ILE A 422 -29.35 30.65 -98.73
N VAL A 423 -29.15 31.97 -98.64
CA VAL A 423 -29.98 32.97 -99.33
C VAL A 423 -29.97 32.77 -100.86
N GLN A 424 -28.82 32.36 -101.43
CA GLN A 424 -28.73 32.02 -102.86
C GLN A 424 -29.47 30.73 -103.25
N LEU A 425 -29.66 29.78 -102.33
CA LEU A 425 -30.45 28.56 -102.56
C LEU A 425 -31.95 28.81 -102.41
N GLU A 426 -32.36 29.65 -101.47
CA GLU A 426 -33.75 30.07 -101.29
C GLU A 426 -34.26 30.83 -102.52
N ALA A 427 -33.49 31.79 -103.03
CA ALA A 427 -33.81 32.51 -104.26
C ALA A 427 -33.95 31.59 -105.49
N GLN A 428 -33.16 30.51 -105.56
CA GLN A 428 -33.26 29.51 -106.64
C GLN A 428 -34.50 28.61 -106.52
N LEU A 429 -34.96 28.32 -105.29
CA LEU A 429 -36.21 27.60 -105.03
C LEU A 429 -37.44 28.45 -105.41
N GLU A 430 -37.44 29.74 -105.11
CA GLU A 430 -38.51 30.65 -105.54
C GLU A 430 -38.56 30.80 -107.06
N GLU A 431 -37.42 30.93 -107.74
CA GLU A 431 -37.37 31.01 -109.21
C GLU A 431 -37.84 29.69 -109.87
N ALA A 432 -37.54 28.54 -109.27
CA ALA A 432 -38.05 27.24 -109.72
C ALA A 432 -39.58 27.14 -109.59
N ARG A 433 -40.14 27.63 -108.47
CA ARG A 433 -41.60 27.67 -108.23
C ARG A 433 -42.31 28.58 -109.24
N HIS A 434 -41.77 29.79 -109.47
CA HIS A 434 -42.40 30.76 -110.36
C HIS A 434 -42.42 30.31 -111.83
N ARG A 435 -41.41 29.52 -112.25
CA ARG A 435 -41.36 28.88 -113.59
C ARG A 435 -42.41 27.77 -113.76
N LEU A 436 -42.88 27.13 -112.69
CA LEU A 436 -43.90 26.08 -112.75
C LEU A 436 -45.29 26.66 -113.07
N GLU A 437 -45.67 27.76 -112.41
CA GLU A 437 -46.95 28.45 -112.61
C GLU A 437 -47.05 29.12 -114.00
N ALA A 438 -45.91 29.58 -114.54
CA ALA A 438 -45.80 30.04 -115.92
C ALA A 438 -46.06 28.92 -116.95
N SER A 439 -45.79 27.65 -116.59
CA SER A 439 -46.04 26.51 -117.48
C SER A 439 -47.53 26.15 -117.56
N LEU A 440 -48.25 26.17 -116.43
CA LEU A 440 -49.68 25.87 -116.34
C LEU A 440 -50.55 26.90 -117.08
N SER A 441 -50.24 28.19 -116.93
CA SER A 441 -50.96 29.27 -117.63
C SER A 441 -50.78 29.25 -119.15
N CYS A 442 -49.65 28.74 -119.64
CA CYS A 442 -49.39 28.53 -121.07
C CYS A 442 -50.27 27.41 -121.68
N GLN A 443 -50.60 26.38 -120.89
CA GLN A 443 -51.35 25.22 -121.36
C GLN A 443 -52.84 25.54 -121.63
N GLN A 444 -53.45 26.44 -120.87
CA GLN A 444 -54.87 26.81 -121.02
C GLN A 444 -55.17 27.75 -122.19
N GLN A 445 -54.16 28.36 -122.83
CA GLN A 445 -54.36 29.27 -123.97
C GLN A 445 -54.41 28.57 -125.34
N MET A 446 -54.28 27.24 -125.39
CA MET A 446 -54.21 26.46 -126.65
C MET A 446 -55.56 25.87 -127.09
N GLU A 447 -56.57 25.72 -126.23
CA GLU A 447 -57.86 25.11 -126.62
C GLU A 447 -58.86 26.12 -127.21
N THR A 448 -58.70 27.42 -126.96
CA THR A 448 -59.66 28.47 -127.36
C THR A 448 -59.49 29.02 -128.79
N LYS A 449 -58.92 28.23 -129.71
CA LYS A 449 -58.64 28.64 -131.10
C LYS A 449 -59.05 27.63 -132.18
N LEU A 450 -60.19 26.94 -132.02
CA LEU A 450 -60.70 26.05 -133.07
C LEU A 450 -62.23 25.93 -133.17
N SER A 451 -62.91 27.02 -133.55
CA SER A 451 -64.15 27.04 -134.38
C SER A 451 -64.72 28.46 -134.47
N SER A 452 -64.26 29.25 -135.44
CA SER A 452 -64.83 30.55 -135.76
C SER A 452 -65.80 30.48 -136.94
N SER A 453 -66.83 31.33 -136.90
CA SER A 453 -67.60 31.82 -138.05
C SER A 453 -68.35 30.82 -138.95
N GLN A 454 -69.66 31.07 -139.11
CA GLN A 454 -70.13 31.56 -140.42
C GLN A 454 -71.38 32.44 -140.29
N GLU A 455 -71.70 33.16 -141.37
CA GLU A 455 -72.61 34.32 -141.37
C GLU A 455 -73.80 34.14 -142.34
N LYS A 456 -74.66 35.16 -142.38
CA LYS A 456 -75.49 35.62 -143.52
C LYS A 456 -76.82 34.90 -143.82
N ALA A 457 -77.89 35.68 -143.69
CA ALA A 457 -79.16 35.60 -144.42
C ALA A 457 -78.99 36.27 -145.82
N PRO A 458 -80.03 36.48 -146.68
CA PRO A 458 -81.47 36.25 -146.50
C PRO A 458 -82.20 35.65 -147.75
N LEU A 459 -83.55 35.71 -147.72
CA LEU A 459 -84.54 35.85 -148.81
C LEU A 459 -85.57 34.72 -149.08
N GLU A 460 -86.81 35.19 -149.21
CA GLU A 460 -87.93 34.69 -150.04
C GLU A 460 -88.61 33.32 -149.75
N SER A 461 -89.45 33.34 -148.70
CA SER A 461 -90.92 33.40 -148.90
C SER A 461 -91.64 32.35 -149.75
N GLU A 462 -91.47 31.05 -149.45
CA GLU A 462 -92.65 30.13 -149.43
C GLU A 462 -92.53 28.93 -148.46
N LEU A 463 -91.37 28.73 -147.82
CA LEU A 463 -91.15 27.61 -146.89
C LEU A 463 -91.40 27.93 -145.40
N LEU A 464 -91.63 29.21 -145.07
CA LEU A 464 -91.61 29.73 -143.68
C LEU A 464 -92.62 29.06 -142.74
N ALA A 465 -93.88 28.88 -143.17
CA ALA A 465 -94.94 28.32 -142.32
C ALA A 465 -94.70 26.86 -141.89
N LYS A 466 -93.79 26.12 -142.54
CA LYS A 466 -93.35 24.78 -142.12
C LYS A 466 -92.04 24.79 -141.33
N LEU A 467 -91.29 25.89 -141.38
CA LEU A 467 -90.11 26.09 -140.54
C LEU A 467 -90.52 26.55 -139.12
N GLU A 468 -91.48 27.46 -138.99
CA GLU A 468 -91.92 27.99 -137.68
C GLU A 468 -92.37 26.89 -136.72
N GLN A 469 -93.16 25.91 -137.20
CA GLN A 469 -93.59 24.77 -136.39
C GLN A 469 -92.40 23.92 -135.92
N LYS A 470 -91.39 23.69 -136.78
CA LYS A 470 -90.17 22.95 -136.42
C LYS A 470 -89.22 23.74 -135.53
N VAL A 471 -89.18 25.06 -135.65
CA VAL A 471 -88.42 25.94 -134.74
C VAL A 471 -89.08 25.95 -133.35
N GLN A 472 -90.40 25.88 -133.25
CA GLN A 472 -91.11 25.71 -131.98
C GLN A 472 -90.83 24.34 -131.34
N GLU A 473 -90.88 23.25 -132.10
CA GLU A 473 -90.46 21.91 -131.64
C GLU A 473 -89.00 21.90 -131.17
N GLN A 474 -88.09 22.54 -131.92
CA GLN A 474 -86.67 22.61 -131.60
C GLN A 474 -86.39 23.49 -130.37
N LEU A 475 -87.10 24.60 -130.18
CA LEU A 475 -87.02 25.43 -128.97
C LEU A 475 -87.50 24.67 -127.74
N GLN A 476 -88.62 23.94 -127.82
CA GLN A 476 -89.12 23.12 -126.71
C GLN A 476 -88.12 22.01 -126.34
N LEU A 477 -87.52 21.34 -127.33
CA LEU A 477 -86.46 20.35 -127.10
C LEU A 477 -85.19 20.98 -126.50
N GLN A 478 -84.83 22.20 -126.89
CA GLN A 478 -83.67 22.92 -126.34
C GLN A 478 -83.93 23.40 -124.90
N GLU A 479 -85.14 23.84 -124.59
CA GLU A 479 -85.57 24.20 -123.23
C GLU A 479 -85.60 22.97 -122.31
N GLN A 480 -86.14 21.84 -122.78
CA GLN A 480 -86.04 20.55 -122.09
C GLN A 480 -84.58 20.13 -121.86
N LEU A 481 -83.71 20.23 -122.87
CA LEU A 481 -82.28 19.94 -122.72
C LEU A 481 -81.56 20.86 -121.71
N THR A 482 -81.97 22.12 -121.56
CA THR A 482 -81.39 23.00 -120.52
C THR A 482 -81.96 22.73 -119.13
N SER A 483 -83.21 22.28 -118.99
CA SER A 483 -83.76 21.81 -117.71
C SER A 483 -83.06 20.53 -117.23
N VAL A 484 -82.95 19.51 -118.09
CA VAL A 484 -82.28 18.24 -117.76
C VAL A 484 -80.79 18.43 -117.44
N LYS A 485 -80.11 19.38 -118.08
CA LYS A 485 -78.73 19.74 -117.72
C LYS A 485 -78.63 20.38 -116.34
N LYS A 486 -79.52 21.31 -115.98
CA LYS A 486 -79.55 21.88 -114.61
C LYS A 486 -79.83 20.81 -113.55
N GLU A 487 -80.80 19.93 -113.79
CA GLU A 487 -81.06 18.80 -112.91
C GLU A 487 -79.86 17.86 -112.77
N LEU A 488 -79.07 17.67 -113.83
CA LEU A 488 -77.85 16.87 -113.79
C LEU A 488 -76.74 17.57 -113.00
N ASP A 489 -76.50 18.87 -113.24
CA ASP A 489 -75.54 19.71 -112.52
C ASP A 489 -75.87 19.85 -111.02
N GLU A 490 -77.15 19.80 -110.66
CA GLU A 490 -77.62 19.78 -109.27
C GLU A 490 -77.41 18.39 -108.64
N LYS A 491 -77.61 17.30 -109.41
CA LYS A 491 -77.35 15.92 -108.94
C LYS A 491 -75.85 15.64 -108.75
N THR A 492 -74.96 16.15 -109.59
CA THR A 492 -73.50 16.05 -109.34
C THR A 492 -73.08 16.83 -108.10
N LYS A 493 -73.56 18.06 -107.89
CA LYS A 493 -73.27 18.85 -106.67
C LYS A 493 -73.83 18.26 -105.37
N LEU A 494 -74.82 17.37 -105.46
CA LEU A 494 -75.31 16.56 -104.35
C LEU A 494 -74.47 15.30 -104.15
N LEU A 495 -73.97 14.67 -105.22
CA LEU A 495 -72.99 13.57 -105.14
C LEU A 495 -71.67 14.04 -104.52
N GLU A 496 -71.09 15.13 -105.00
CA GLU A 496 -69.87 15.74 -104.46
C GLU A 496 -70.01 16.04 -102.94
N ARG A 497 -71.16 16.58 -102.52
CA ARG A 497 -71.46 16.79 -101.09
C ARG A 497 -71.59 15.49 -100.29
N ASN A 498 -72.19 14.46 -100.87
CA ASN A 498 -72.31 13.17 -100.21
C ASN A 498 -70.94 12.48 -100.09
N GLU A 499 -70.05 12.61 -101.07
CA GLU A 499 -68.68 12.09 -101.03
C GLU A 499 -67.81 12.86 -100.01
N GLU A 500 -67.94 14.19 -99.93
CA GLU A 500 -67.34 14.99 -98.85
C GLU A 500 -67.86 14.63 -97.45
N GLN A 501 -69.15 14.27 -97.32
CA GLN A 501 -69.71 13.84 -96.04
C GLN A 501 -69.26 12.42 -95.67
N LEU A 502 -69.20 11.51 -96.64
CA LEU A 502 -68.77 10.12 -96.42
C LEU A 502 -67.29 10.05 -96.00
N THR A 503 -66.42 10.85 -96.63
CA THR A 503 -65.00 10.91 -96.29
C THR A 503 -64.76 11.49 -94.89
N LYS A 504 -65.50 12.54 -94.49
CA LYS A 504 -65.45 13.10 -93.12
C LYS A 504 -65.95 12.07 -92.08
N GLN A 505 -67.01 11.33 -92.39
CA GLN A 505 -67.49 10.24 -91.53
C GLN A 505 -66.44 9.11 -91.40
N GLN A 506 -65.76 8.73 -92.48
CA GLN A 506 -64.68 7.73 -92.42
C GLN A 506 -63.50 8.17 -91.56
N GLN A 507 -63.07 9.44 -91.64
CA GLN A 507 -62.02 9.98 -90.78
C GLN A 507 -62.44 9.98 -89.30
N GLN A 508 -63.66 10.41 -89.00
CA GLN A 508 -64.16 10.44 -87.63
C GLN A 508 -64.29 9.03 -87.03
N ILE A 509 -64.71 8.03 -87.81
CA ILE A 509 -64.74 6.61 -87.40
C ILE A 509 -63.32 6.08 -87.11
N GLN A 510 -62.29 6.52 -87.83
CA GLN A 510 -60.90 6.12 -87.53
C GLN A 510 -60.42 6.73 -86.21
N GLU A 511 -60.65 8.02 -85.97
CA GLU A 511 -60.30 8.63 -84.68
C GLU A 511 -61.03 7.98 -83.49
N ASP A 512 -62.33 7.68 -83.65
CA ASP A 512 -63.13 7.05 -82.61
C ASP A 512 -62.64 5.61 -82.30
N GLN A 513 -62.12 4.88 -83.31
CA GLN A 513 -61.48 3.57 -83.12
C GLN A 513 -60.16 3.66 -82.34
N GLU A 514 -59.31 4.66 -82.63
CA GLU A 514 -58.05 4.85 -81.91
C GLU A 514 -58.30 5.20 -80.42
N LYS A 515 -59.27 6.10 -80.15
CA LYS A 515 -59.69 6.46 -78.78
C LYS A 515 -60.28 5.27 -78.02
N LEU A 516 -61.02 4.38 -78.69
CA LEU A 516 -61.53 3.15 -78.08
C LEU A 516 -60.37 2.20 -77.67
N ALA A 517 -59.33 2.11 -78.48
CA ALA A 517 -58.14 1.32 -78.18
C ALA A 517 -57.36 1.91 -76.99
N GLU A 518 -57.25 3.24 -76.86
CA GLU A 518 -56.66 3.87 -75.67
C GLU A 518 -57.47 3.61 -74.40
N LEU A 519 -58.80 3.76 -74.44
CA LEU A 519 -59.68 3.46 -73.31
C LEU A 519 -59.62 1.99 -72.87
N SER A 520 -59.42 1.05 -73.80
CA SER A 520 -59.24 -0.38 -73.46
C SER A 520 -57.96 -0.60 -72.63
N LYS A 521 -56.83 0.00 -73.05
CA LYS A 521 -55.55 -0.06 -72.32
C LYS A 521 -55.68 0.57 -70.93
N LEU A 522 -56.40 1.69 -70.83
CA LEU A 522 -56.62 2.39 -69.55
C LEU A 522 -57.46 1.55 -68.57
N ARG A 523 -58.44 0.79 -69.06
CA ARG A 523 -59.21 -0.16 -68.23
C ARG A 523 -58.35 -1.32 -67.73
N GLU A 524 -57.43 -1.84 -68.55
CA GLU A 524 -56.49 -2.86 -68.08
C GLU A 524 -55.53 -2.32 -66.99
N THR A 525 -55.02 -1.10 -67.11
CA THR A 525 -54.14 -0.52 -66.09
C THR A 525 -54.87 -0.20 -64.80
N LEU A 526 -56.16 0.16 -64.86
CA LEU A 526 -57.02 0.30 -63.68
C LEU A 526 -57.23 -1.05 -62.98
N ARG A 527 -57.65 -2.10 -63.70
CA ARG A 527 -57.81 -3.46 -63.13
C ARG A 527 -56.52 -4.04 -62.54
N ARG A 528 -55.35 -3.70 -63.10
CA ARG A 528 -54.05 -4.07 -62.51
C ARG A 528 -53.87 -3.41 -61.14
N LYS A 529 -54.12 -2.09 -61.03
CA LYS A 529 -54.04 -1.34 -59.77
C LYS A 529 -55.09 -1.75 -58.73
N GLU A 530 -56.27 -2.17 -59.16
CA GLU A 530 -57.30 -2.74 -58.27
C GLU A 530 -56.78 -4.03 -57.61
N GLY A 531 -56.23 -4.96 -58.41
CA GLY A 531 -55.60 -6.18 -57.88
C GLY A 531 -54.32 -5.93 -57.06
N ASP A 532 -53.52 -4.91 -57.41
CA ASP A 532 -52.37 -4.48 -56.60
C ASP A 532 -52.84 -4.00 -55.21
N LEU A 533 -53.94 -3.25 -55.13
CA LEU A 533 -54.56 -2.78 -53.88
C LEU A 533 -55.10 -3.94 -53.03
N GLU A 534 -55.86 -4.87 -53.62
CA GLU A 534 -56.33 -6.09 -52.93
C GLU A 534 -55.15 -6.85 -52.29
N SER A 535 -54.05 -6.99 -53.03
CA SER A 535 -52.84 -7.66 -52.51
C SER A 535 -52.15 -6.91 -51.35
N LEU A 536 -52.29 -5.58 -51.29
CA LEU A 536 -51.80 -4.77 -50.16
C LEU A 536 -52.70 -4.92 -48.93
N GLU A 537 -54.02 -5.00 -49.12
CA GLU A 537 -54.96 -5.22 -48.02
C GLU A 537 -54.76 -6.60 -47.39
N GLU A 538 -54.58 -7.66 -48.19
CA GLU A 538 -54.23 -9.00 -47.70
C GLU A 538 -52.93 -8.96 -46.86
N GLN A 539 -51.87 -8.33 -47.37
CA GLN A 539 -50.59 -8.17 -46.65
C GLN A 539 -50.77 -7.40 -45.31
N LEU A 540 -51.60 -6.36 -45.29
CA LEU A 540 -51.90 -5.61 -44.07
C LEU A 540 -52.71 -6.43 -43.05
N THR A 541 -53.56 -7.37 -43.49
CA THR A 541 -54.22 -8.30 -42.55
C THR A 541 -53.26 -9.34 -41.98
N PHE A 542 -52.36 -9.88 -42.79
CA PHE A 542 -51.34 -10.85 -42.36
C PHE A 542 -50.38 -10.25 -41.32
N ILE A 543 -49.86 -9.03 -41.58
CA ILE A 543 -48.97 -8.32 -40.65
C ILE A 543 -49.65 -8.03 -39.31
N LYS A 544 -50.95 -7.73 -39.30
CA LYS A 544 -51.74 -7.54 -38.06
C LYS A 544 -51.84 -8.84 -37.25
N GLN A 545 -52.03 -9.99 -37.91
CA GLN A 545 -52.09 -11.30 -37.24
C GLN A 545 -50.73 -11.69 -36.65
N GLU A 546 -49.62 -11.55 -37.39
CA GLU A 546 -48.28 -11.80 -36.83
C GLU A 546 -48.00 -10.91 -35.61
N LEU A 547 -48.40 -9.63 -35.64
CA LEU A 547 -48.21 -8.70 -34.52
C LEU A 547 -48.98 -9.12 -33.27
N GLU A 548 -50.21 -9.64 -33.43
CA GLU A 548 -51.01 -10.15 -32.31
C GLU A 548 -50.45 -11.45 -31.74
N GLU A 549 -49.99 -12.39 -32.58
CA GLU A 549 -49.31 -13.60 -32.12
C GLU A 549 -48.02 -13.27 -31.35
N LYS A 550 -47.18 -12.34 -31.86
CA LYS A 550 -45.97 -11.87 -31.19
C LYS A 550 -46.29 -11.20 -29.85
N SER A 551 -47.34 -10.39 -29.78
CA SER A 551 -47.82 -9.78 -28.53
C SER A 551 -48.19 -10.84 -27.48
N ASN A 552 -48.83 -11.93 -27.91
CA ASN A 552 -49.23 -13.01 -27.01
C ASN A 552 -48.05 -13.90 -26.58
N GLN A 553 -47.11 -14.18 -27.48
CA GLN A 553 -45.84 -14.85 -27.14
C GLN A 553 -45.06 -14.07 -26.08
N LEU A 554 -44.92 -12.74 -26.25
CA LEU A 554 -44.21 -11.87 -25.30
C LEU A 554 -44.84 -11.87 -23.89
N LYS A 555 -46.18 -11.91 -23.79
CA LYS A 555 -46.88 -12.05 -22.49
C LYS A 555 -46.54 -13.39 -21.84
N THR A 556 -46.56 -14.49 -22.59
CA THR A 556 -46.27 -15.82 -22.04
C THR A 556 -44.83 -15.99 -21.56
N SER A 557 -43.84 -15.41 -22.23
CA SER A 557 -42.45 -15.42 -21.73
C SER A 557 -42.29 -14.51 -20.50
N GLN A 558 -42.92 -13.33 -20.49
CA GLN A 558 -42.89 -12.43 -19.33
C GLN A 558 -43.46 -13.10 -18.06
N ASP A 559 -44.56 -13.85 -18.17
CA ASP A 559 -45.14 -14.57 -17.04
C ASP A 559 -44.31 -15.80 -16.61
N GLN A 560 -43.66 -16.49 -17.55
CA GLN A 560 -42.68 -17.54 -17.20
C GLN A 560 -41.49 -16.97 -16.42
N HIS A 561 -40.97 -15.81 -16.80
CA HIS A 561 -39.88 -15.14 -16.06
C HIS A 561 -40.32 -14.67 -14.67
N LYS A 562 -41.56 -14.17 -14.49
CA LYS A 562 -42.11 -13.88 -13.14
C LYS A 562 -42.13 -15.13 -12.24
N ILE A 563 -42.54 -16.27 -12.79
CA ILE A 563 -42.56 -17.56 -12.06
C ILE A 563 -41.14 -18.04 -11.72
N GLN A 564 -40.16 -17.83 -12.59
CA GLN A 564 -38.74 -18.14 -12.32
C GLN A 564 -38.18 -17.24 -11.20
N LEU A 565 -38.40 -15.92 -11.27
CA LEU A 565 -37.96 -14.97 -10.26
C LEU A 565 -38.54 -15.28 -8.87
N ALA A 566 -39.84 -15.60 -8.79
CA ALA A 566 -40.49 -15.99 -7.53
C ALA A 566 -39.87 -17.27 -6.91
N LYS A 567 -39.47 -18.24 -7.73
CA LYS A 567 -38.77 -19.46 -7.25
C LYS A 567 -37.38 -19.13 -6.71
N ILE A 568 -36.60 -18.33 -7.43
CA ILE A 568 -35.25 -17.92 -7.02
C ILE A 568 -35.31 -17.12 -5.71
N GLN A 569 -36.27 -16.20 -5.57
CA GLN A 569 -36.50 -15.44 -4.33
C GLN A 569 -36.84 -16.36 -3.15
N SER A 570 -37.68 -17.38 -3.36
CA SER A 570 -38.03 -18.36 -2.32
C SER A 570 -36.84 -19.26 -1.94
N GLN A 571 -35.99 -19.65 -2.89
CA GLN A 571 -34.78 -20.42 -2.62
C GLN A 571 -33.76 -19.60 -1.81
N LEU A 572 -33.52 -18.34 -2.21
CA LEU A 572 -32.62 -17.42 -1.51
C LEU A 572 -33.08 -17.15 -0.06
N GLN A 573 -34.38 -17.07 0.21
CA GLN A 573 -34.91 -16.94 1.57
C GLN A 573 -34.57 -18.16 2.44
N VAL A 574 -34.77 -19.39 1.92
CA VAL A 574 -34.44 -20.63 2.64
C VAL A 574 -32.93 -20.77 2.89
N GLU A 575 -32.08 -20.29 1.98
CA GLU A 575 -30.63 -20.27 2.17
C GLU A 575 -30.19 -19.23 3.22
N GLN A 576 -30.81 -18.05 3.24
CA GLN A 576 -30.58 -17.04 4.28
C GLN A 576 -31.05 -17.50 5.67
N GLU A 577 -32.12 -18.30 5.77
CA GLU A 577 -32.57 -18.88 7.04
C GLU A 577 -31.58 -19.92 7.57
N LYS A 578 -31.13 -20.85 6.71
CA LYS A 578 -30.09 -21.84 7.07
C LYS A 578 -28.77 -21.19 7.52
N LEU A 579 -28.34 -20.13 6.84
CA LEU A 579 -27.11 -19.42 7.21
C LEU A 579 -27.24 -18.77 8.60
N ARG A 580 -28.42 -18.23 8.95
CA ARG A 580 -28.70 -17.72 10.31
C ARG A 580 -28.70 -18.84 11.36
N GLU A 581 -29.24 -20.01 11.04
CA GLU A 581 -29.20 -21.17 11.95
C GLU A 581 -27.77 -21.67 12.18
N GLN A 582 -26.91 -21.66 11.16
CA GLN A 582 -25.49 -22.02 11.29
C GLN A 582 -24.72 -21.01 12.13
N LEU A 583 -24.90 -19.71 11.89
CA LEU A 583 -24.27 -18.65 12.71
C LEU A 583 -24.69 -18.75 14.18
N GLN A 584 -25.98 -18.98 14.49
CA GLN A 584 -26.44 -19.18 15.87
C GLN A 584 -25.91 -20.48 16.52
N GLN A 585 -25.51 -21.49 15.74
CA GLN A 585 -24.85 -22.68 16.28
C GLN A 585 -23.38 -22.40 16.58
N GLN A 586 -22.71 -21.63 15.72
CA GLN A 586 -21.32 -21.21 15.92
C GLN A 586 -21.18 -20.29 17.15
N GLU A 587 -22.00 -19.24 17.26
CA GLU A 587 -22.03 -18.33 18.44
C GLU A 587 -22.17 -19.09 19.77
N ARG A 588 -22.99 -20.16 19.80
CA ARG A 588 -23.20 -20.99 21.01
C ARG A 588 -22.00 -21.87 21.34
N LEU A 589 -21.28 -22.38 20.32
CA LEU A 589 -20.07 -23.16 20.53
C LEU A 589 -18.91 -22.27 21.00
N GLU A 590 -18.81 -21.04 20.49
CA GLU A 590 -17.84 -20.04 20.91
C GLU A 590 -18.10 -19.61 22.36
N GLN A 591 -19.34 -19.23 22.72
CA GLN A 591 -19.75 -18.95 24.11
C GLN A 591 -19.48 -20.13 25.07
N GLN A 592 -19.61 -21.38 24.59
CA GLN A 592 -19.33 -22.57 25.40
C GLN A 592 -17.82 -22.82 25.58
N LYS A 593 -16.97 -22.40 24.63
CA LYS A 593 -15.51 -22.38 24.81
C LYS A 593 -15.09 -21.28 25.79
N GLU A 594 -15.57 -20.04 25.62
CA GLU A 594 -15.24 -18.92 26.52
C GLU A 594 -15.57 -19.23 27.99
N LEU A 595 -16.76 -19.77 28.26
CA LEU A 595 -17.13 -20.22 29.62
C LEU A 595 -16.15 -21.25 30.20
N MET A 596 -15.68 -22.19 29.38
CA MET A 596 -14.75 -23.23 29.80
C MET A 596 -13.34 -22.69 30.07
N GLU A 597 -12.88 -21.72 29.27
CA GLU A 597 -11.61 -21.02 29.52
C GLU A 597 -11.69 -20.15 30.78
N VAL A 598 -12.79 -19.45 31.01
CA VAL A 598 -13.00 -18.63 32.22
C VAL A 598 -12.98 -19.51 33.48
N ASP A 599 -13.67 -20.65 33.49
CA ASP A 599 -13.66 -21.59 34.61
C ASP A 599 -12.26 -22.19 34.86
N GLN A 600 -11.50 -22.54 33.81
CA GLN A 600 -10.15 -23.06 33.95
C GLN A 600 -9.15 -21.99 34.45
N ASN A 601 -9.26 -20.76 33.97
CA ASN A 601 -8.44 -19.64 34.44
C ASN A 601 -8.75 -19.29 35.90
N GLN A 602 -10.02 -19.31 36.32
CA GLN A 602 -10.40 -19.13 37.74
C GLN A 602 -9.83 -20.24 38.64
N GLN A 603 -9.81 -21.50 38.19
CA GLN A 603 -9.16 -22.58 38.94
C GLN A 603 -7.66 -22.34 39.11
N LEU A 604 -6.96 -21.89 38.05
CA LEU A 604 -5.54 -21.53 38.14
C LEU A 604 -5.26 -20.37 39.10
N THR A 605 -6.08 -19.31 39.10
CA THR A 605 -5.86 -18.16 40.00
C THR A 605 -6.11 -18.53 41.46
N ASN A 606 -7.06 -19.42 41.75
CA ASN A 606 -7.30 -19.93 43.10
C ASN A 606 -6.10 -20.77 43.61
N ILE A 607 -5.60 -21.74 42.83
CA ILE A 607 -4.43 -22.55 43.22
C ILE A 607 -3.19 -21.66 43.42
N LYS A 608 -2.97 -20.67 42.55
CA LYS A 608 -1.86 -19.70 42.69
C LYS A 608 -1.98 -18.83 43.95
N LYS A 609 -3.20 -18.51 44.39
CA LYS A 609 -3.46 -17.79 45.65
C LYS A 609 -3.23 -18.67 46.87
N GLU A 610 -3.68 -19.92 46.85
CA GLU A 610 -3.45 -20.89 47.93
C GLU A 610 -1.95 -21.18 48.11
N LEU A 611 -1.19 -21.30 47.01
CA LEU A 611 0.28 -21.42 47.02
C LEU A 611 0.97 -20.20 47.66
N ALA A 612 0.49 -18.99 47.36
CA ALA A 612 1.03 -17.75 47.96
C ALA A 612 0.72 -17.67 49.48
N GLU A 613 -0.46 -18.11 49.91
CA GLU A 613 -0.83 -18.16 51.32
C GLU A 613 -0.06 -19.25 52.08
N ALA A 614 0.23 -20.39 51.46
CA ALA A 614 1.04 -21.47 52.03
C ALA A 614 2.54 -21.10 52.14
N THR A 615 3.12 -20.48 51.10
CA THR A 615 4.52 -20.02 51.12
C THR A 615 4.76 -18.94 52.19
N SER A 616 3.85 -17.97 52.33
CA SER A 616 3.92 -16.96 53.38
C SER A 616 3.87 -17.58 54.79
N GLN A 617 3.04 -18.61 54.98
CA GLN A 617 2.98 -19.35 56.25
C GLN A 617 4.24 -20.18 56.54
N LEU A 618 4.94 -20.70 55.53
CA LEU A 618 6.20 -21.41 55.73
C LEU A 618 7.32 -20.45 56.14
N PHE A 619 7.38 -19.26 55.55
CA PHE A 619 8.32 -18.20 55.94
C PHE A 619 8.10 -17.77 57.41
N GLU A 620 6.85 -17.57 57.83
CA GLU A 620 6.50 -17.33 59.23
C GLU A 620 6.96 -18.46 60.17
N CYS A 621 6.88 -19.73 59.73
CA CYS A 621 7.35 -20.88 60.51
C CYS A 621 8.90 -20.91 60.60
N GLN A 622 9.61 -20.53 59.54
CA GLN A 622 11.08 -20.39 59.56
C GLN A 622 11.53 -19.27 60.50
N GLU A 623 10.92 -18.09 60.47
CA GLU A 623 11.24 -16.99 61.38
C GLU A 623 10.99 -17.36 62.85
N LYS A 624 9.90 -18.08 63.13
CA LYS A 624 9.58 -18.62 64.47
C LYS A 624 10.50 -19.77 64.90
N LEU A 625 11.27 -20.36 63.97
CA LEU A 625 12.32 -21.33 64.29
C LEU A 625 13.61 -20.62 64.69
N THR A 626 14.13 -19.73 63.82
CA THR A 626 15.43 -19.06 64.03
C THR A 626 15.46 -18.19 65.30
N VAL A 627 14.35 -17.54 65.64
CA VAL A 627 14.22 -16.80 66.91
C VAL A 627 14.30 -17.74 68.13
N LYS A 628 13.77 -18.96 68.06
CA LYS A 628 13.88 -19.95 69.14
C LYS A 628 15.27 -20.59 69.21
N GLU A 629 15.92 -20.84 68.07
CA GLU A 629 17.30 -21.33 68.02
C GLU A 629 18.26 -20.34 68.70
N ALA A 630 18.11 -19.03 68.43
CA ALA A 630 18.88 -17.98 69.07
C ALA A 630 18.67 -17.93 70.60
N LEU A 631 17.41 -17.99 71.07
CA LEU A 631 17.08 -18.05 72.50
C LEU A 631 17.64 -19.30 73.18
N LEU A 632 17.70 -20.43 72.48
CA LEU A 632 18.27 -21.67 73.00
C LEU A 632 19.80 -21.55 73.15
N ALA A 633 20.48 -20.97 72.16
CA ALA A 633 21.90 -20.66 72.23
C ALA A 633 22.24 -19.69 73.38
N GLU A 634 21.40 -18.67 73.60
CA GLU A 634 21.57 -17.73 74.72
C GLU A 634 21.43 -18.44 76.08
N ILE A 635 20.42 -19.30 76.26
CA ILE A 635 20.25 -20.07 77.50
C ILE A 635 21.34 -21.14 77.68
N GLN A 636 21.89 -21.70 76.59
CA GLN A 636 23.08 -22.56 76.66
C GLN A 636 24.32 -21.79 77.14
N GLN A 637 24.53 -20.56 76.68
CA GLN A 637 25.62 -19.72 77.16
C GLN A 637 25.45 -19.37 78.64
N GLN A 638 24.26 -18.92 79.06
CA GLN A 638 23.96 -18.64 80.47
C GLN A 638 24.14 -19.87 81.37
N LEU A 639 23.84 -21.08 80.86
CA LEU A 639 24.08 -22.33 81.58
C LEU A 639 25.57 -22.63 81.74
N LEU A 640 26.38 -22.39 80.69
CA LEU A 640 27.85 -22.56 80.75
C LEU A 640 28.46 -21.57 81.75
N GLU A 641 28.12 -20.29 81.67
CA GLU A 641 28.60 -19.24 82.57
C GLU A 641 28.26 -19.55 84.04
N ALA A 642 26.99 -19.90 84.33
CA ALA A 642 26.58 -20.31 85.68
C ALA A 642 27.31 -21.59 86.15
N SER A 643 27.55 -22.57 85.25
CA SER A 643 28.31 -23.77 85.60
C SER A 643 29.76 -23.46 85.95
N GLU A 644 30.44 -22.58 85.21
CA GLU A 644 31.78 -22.13 85.56
C GLU A 644 31.81 -21.35 86.88
N GLU A 645 30.80 -20.52 87.17
CA GLU A 645 30.67 -19.86 88.47
C GLU A 645 30.55 -20.88 89.61
N THR A 646 29.73 -21.93 89.45
CA THR A 646 29.64 -22.99 90.48
C THR A 646 30.95 -23.76 90.67
N THR A 647 31.71 -24.07 89.62
CA THR A 647 33.02 -24.72 89.79
C THR A 647 34.02 -23.81 90.50
N LYS A 648 34.05 -22.51 90.14
CA LYS A 648 34.90 -21.50 90.81
C LYS A 648 34.54 -21.34 92.29
N LEU A 649 33.25 -21.38 92.65
CA LEU A 649 32.79 -21.36 94.04
C LEU A 649 33.11 -22.67 94.80
N GLN A 650 33.01 -23.83 94.14
CA GLN A 650 33.38 -25.13 94.74
C GLN A 650 34.89 -25.21 95.02
N GLU A 651 35.74 -24.75 94.10
CA GLU A 651 37.18 -24.64 94.34
C GLU A 651 37.50 -23.66 95.49
N GLN A 652 36.79 -22.53 95.59
CA GLN A 652 36.97 -21.58 96.70
C GLN A 652 36.52 -22.17 98.05
N LEU A 653 35.42 -22.92 98.11
CA LEU A 653 35.04 -23.67 99.31
C LEU A 653 36.11 -24.69 99.69
N LEU A 654 36.53 -25.56 98.76
CA LEU A 654 37.53 -26.60 99.01
C LEU A 654 38.85 -26.01 99.54
N ASN A 655 39.30 -24.90 98.97
CA ASN A 655 40.50 -24.21 99.43
C ASN A 655 40.33 -23.57 100.83
N LYS A 656 39.17 -22.98 101.15
CA LYS A 656 38.90 -22.44 102.50
C LYS A 656 38.75 -23.55 103.55
N GLU A 657 38.11 -24.66 103.21
CA GLU A 657 37.96 -25.82 104.10
C GLU A 657 39.31 -26.45 104.43
N GLN A 658 40.19 -26.65 103.44
CA GLN A 658 41.54 -27.19 103.66
C GLN A 658 42.46 -26.27 104.49
N GLN A 659 42.19 -24.97 104.51
CA GLN A 659 42.93 -23.99 105.33
C GLN A 659 42.33 -23.80 106.75
N SER A 660 41.20 -24.44 107.06
CA SER A 660 40.42 -24.12 108.27
C SER A 660 41.03 -24.68 109.56
N GLY A 661 41.52 -23.76 110.41
CA GLY A 661 42.14 -24.05 111.70
C GLY A 661 41.48 -23.30 112.86
N LEU A 662 40.24 -23.69 113.20
CA LEU A 662 39.51 -23.23 114.40
C LEU A 662 39.38 -21.69 114.58
N SER A 663 38.76 -21.01 113.60
CA SER A 663 38.27 -19.63 113.77
C SER A 663 36.77 -19.49 113.44
N SER A 664 36.01 -18.85 114.32
CA SER A 664 34.55 -18.71 114.21
C SER A 664 34.10 -17.83 113.03
N GLU A 665 34.95 -16.92 112.57
CA GLU A 665 34.65 -16.01 111.46
C GLU A 665 34.73 -16.75 110.11
N GLN A 666 35.66 -17.71 109.99
CA GLN A 666 35.82 -18.54 108.79
C GLN A 666 34.59 -19.42 108.55
N THR A 667 33.99 -19.99 109.60
CA THR A 667 32.74 -20.76 109.49
C THR A 667 31.57 -19.97 108.93
N SER A 668 31.48 -18.66 109.20
CA SER A 668 30.41 -17.82 108.64
C SER A 668 30.56 -17.63 107.13
N GLN A 669 31.79 -17.43 106.65
CA GLN A 669 32.07 -17.28 105.21
C GLN A 669 31.88 -18.60 104.44
N ILE A 670 32.08 -19.75 105.08
CA ILE A 670 31.82 -21.07 104.48
C ILE A 670 30.31 -21.26 104.30
N GLN A 671 29.48 -20.86 105.26
CA GLN A 671 28.01 -20.90 105.13
C GLN A 671 27.50 -19.95 104.03
N GLU A 672 28.03 -18.74 103.96
CA GLU A 672 27.67 -17.75 102.92
C GLU A 672 28.03 -18.26 101.51
N LEU A 673 29.21 -18.89 101.33
CA LEU A 673 29.59 -19.52 100.07
C LEU A 673 28.74 -20.76 99.73
N GLN A 674 28.30 -21.53 100.73
CA GLN A 674 27.38 -22.66 100.52
C GLN A 674 25.97 -22.18 100.08
N GLU A 675 25.49 -21.06 100.61
CA GLU A 675 24.21 -20.46 100.20
C GLU A 675 24.27 -19.84 98.79
N GLN A 676 25.40 -19.20 98.44
CA GLN A 676 25.69 -18.74 97.07
C GLN A 676 25.78 -19.90 96.06
N LEU A 677 26.38 -21.03 96.45
CA LEU A 677 26.40 -22.24 95.62
C LEU A 677 25.00 -22.84 95.43
N LEU A 678 24.22 -22.98 96.50
CA LEU A 678 22.89 -23.57 96.45
C LEU A 678 21.93 -22.72 95.60
N THR A 679 22.04 -21.39 95.66
CA THR A 679 21.25 -20.50 94.80
C THR A 679 21.68 -20.57 93.33
N LYS A 680 22.98 -20.64 93.03
CA LYS A 680 23.49 -20.86 91.65
C LYS A 680 23.13 -22.24 91.10
N GLU A 681 23.12 -23.28 91.94
CA GLU A 681 22.71 -24.63 91.54
C GLU A 681 21.19 -24.72 91.26
N GLN A 682 20.36 -23.92 91.95
CA GLN A 682 18.95 -23.72 91.59
C GLN A 682 18.78 -22.94 90.28
N GLU A 683 19.61 -21.93 90.01
CA GLU A 683 19.62 -21.19 88.74
C GLU A 683 19.95 -22.11 87.55
N ILE A 684 20.97 -22.98 87.70
CA ILE A 684 21.31 -24.03 86.73
C ILE A 684 20.13 -24.98 86.49
N GLN A 685 19.46 -25.47 87.56
CA GLN A 685 18.30 -26.36 87.42
C GLN A 685 17.12 -25.69 86.72
N LYS A 686 16.87 -24.40 86.99
CA LYS A 686 15.85 -23.61 86.29
C LYS A 686 16.17 -23.47 84.81
N ASN A 687 17.40 -23.11 84.47
CA ASN A 687 17.83 -22.90 83.09
C ASN A 687 17.82 -24.23 82.29
N GLN A 688 18.17 -25.36 82.91
CA GLN A 688 17.99 -26.69 82.31
C GLN A 688 16.52 -27.02 82.03
N ALA A 689 15.60 -26.69 82.94
CA ALA A 689 14.17 -26.93 82.77
C ALA A 689 13.49 -25.99 81.74
N GLU A 690 14.08 -24.82 81.46
CA GLU A 690 13.65 -23.91 80.41
C GLU A 690 14.24 -24.29 79.05
N LEU A 691 15.51 -24.72 79.01
CA LEU A 691 16.17 -25.29 77.83
C LEU A 691 15.44 -26.53 77.30
N ALA A 692 15.04 -27.46 78.18
CA ALA A 692 14.29 -28.66 77.79
C ALA A 692 12.95 -28.32 77.11
N LYS A 693 12.22 -27.32 77.62
CA LYS A 693 10.96 -26.84 77.01
C LYS A 693 11.19 -26.16 75.66
N LEU A 694 12.30 -25.45 75.50
CA LEU A 694 12.68 -24.85 74.22
C LEU A 694 13.08 -25.89 73.18
N GLN A 695 13.73 -26.99 73.58
CA GLN A 695 14.01 -28.13 72.70
C GLN A 695 12.73 -28.80 72.21
N GLU A 696 11.80 -29.14 73.12
CA GLU A 696 10.49 -29.71 72.78
C GLU A 696 9.68 -28.77 71.88
N ALA A 697 9.71 -27.45 72.17
CA ALA A 697 9.05 -26.42 71.37
C ALA A 697 9.79 -26.05 70.07
N LEU A 698 11.02 -26.51 69.83
CA LEU A 698 11.69 -26.45 68.53
C LEU A 698 11.30 -27.65 67.68
N GLN A 699 11.37 -28.87 68.22
CA GLN A 699 10.97 -30.09 67.51
C GLN A 699 9.54 -30.00 66.97
N ALA A 700 8.60 -29.49 67.78
CA ALA A 700 7.22 -29.25 67.33
C ALA A 700 7.09 -28.16 66.24
N ASN A 701 8.04 -27.22 66.12
CA ASN A 701 8.12 -26.25 65.02
C ASN A 701 8.77 -26.87 63.77
N GLU A 702 9.82 -27.69 63.94
CA GLU A 702 10.51 -28.42 62.85
C GLU A 702 9.53 -29.37 62.15
N GLU A 703 8.76 -30.16 62.91
CA GLU A 703 7.74 -31.06 62.36
C GLU A 703 6.67 -30.28 61.55
N GLN A 704 6.18 -29.16 62.08
CA GLN A 704 5.20 -28.31 61.38
C GLN A 704 5.75 -27.69 60.08
N LEU A 705 7.00 -27.24 60.11
CA LEU A 705 7.70 -26.70 58.94
C LEU A 705 7.87 -27.78 57.87
N LEU A 706 8.27 -29.00 58.28
CA LEU A 706 8.46 -30.14 57.38
C LEU A 706 7.13 -30.59 56.77
N THR A 707 6.02 -30.63 57.54
CA THR A 707 4.69 -30.92 56.96
C THR A 707 4.26 -29.87 55.93
N LYS A 708 4.43 -28.57 56.22
CA LYS A 708 4.06 -27.50 55.27
C LYS A 708 4.93 -27.49 54.02
N ALA A 709 6.21 -27.88 54.12
CA ALA A 709 7.09 -28.03 52.97
C ALA A 709 6.60 -29.12 52.02
N VAL A 710 6.10 -30.25 52.55
CA VAL A 710 5.53 -31.34 51.75
C VAL A 710 4.19 -30.94 51.12
N GLU A 711 3.34 -30.21 51.84
CA GLU A 711 2.06 -29.68 51.31
C GLU A 711 2.30 -28.69 50.15
N LEU A 712 3.29 -27.79 50.29
CA LEU A 712 3.70 -26.88 49.22
C LEU A 712 4.22 -27.64 48.00
N GLN A 713 5.12 -28.60 48.18
CA GLN A 713 5.67 -29.39 47.07
C GLN A 713 4.58 -30.18 46.33
N ALA A 714 3.52 -30.62 47.03
CA ALA A 714 2.35 -31.25 46.41
C ALA A 714 1.51 -30.26 45.59
N MET A 715 1.32 -29.01 46.07
CA MET A 715 0.63 -27.96 45.31
C MET A 715 1.44 -27.49 44.09
N GLU A 716 2.76 -27.36 44.19
CA GLU A 716 3.64 -27.02 43.06
C GLU A 716 3.54 -28.08 41.95
N LEU A 717 3.54 -29.37 42.29
CA LEU A 717 3.36 -30.45 41.33
C LEU A 717 1.98 -30.42 40.66
N GLN A 718 0.89 -30.19 41.41
CA GLN A 718 -0.46 -30.07 40.83
C GLN A 718 -0.59 -28.87 39.89
N LEU A 719 0.03 -27.75 40.23
CA LEU A 719 0.07 -26.56 39.38
C LEU A 719 0.89 -26.84 38.10
N GLN A 720 2.03 -27.50 38.22
CA GLN A 720 2.87 -27.88 37.07
C GLN A 720 2.16 -28.88 36.14
N GLU A 721 1.45 -29.88 36.68
CA GLU A 721 0.60 -30.78 35.88
C GLU A 721 -0.49 -29.99 35.14
N LYS A 722 -1.21 -29.08 35.83
CA LYS A 722 -2.26 -28.24 35.24
C LYS A 722 -1.74 -27.32 34.13
N GLU A 723 -0.60 -26.67 34.33
CA GLU A 723 0.02 -25.83 33.30
C GLU A 723 0.49 -26.65 32.09
N SER A 724 1.01 -27.87 32.31
CA SER A 724 1.36 -28.77 31.21
C SER A 724 0.14 -29.26 30.41
N GLN A 725 -1.00 -29.50 31.08
CA GLN A 725 -2.27 -29.86 30.42
C GLN A 725 -2.80 -28.71 29.57
N LEU A 726 -2.75 -27.47 30.07
CA LEU A 726 -3.15 -26.28 29.31
C LEU A 726 -2.25 -26.04 28.09
N GLN A 727 -0.93 -26.16 28.24
CA GLN A 727 0.00 -26.07 27.11
C GLN A 727 -0.24 -27.17 26.07
N SER A 728 -0.52 -28.40 26.51
CA SER A 728 -0.85 -29.52 25.62
C SER A 728 -2.17 -29.31 24.87
N ASN A 729 -3.20 -28.73 25.53
CA ASN A 729 -4.47 -28.42 24.89
C ASN A 729 -4.30 -27.28 23.88
N GLN A 730 -3.65 -26.17 24.26
CA GLN A 730 -3.37 -25.06 23.35
C GLN A 730 -2.56 -25.49 22.12
N ALA A 731 -1.59 -26.40 22.28
CA ALA A 731 -0.85 -26.97 21.16
C ALA A 731 -1.73 -27.88 20.27
N ALA A 732 -2.67 -28.63 20.87
CA ALA A 732 -3.64 -29.44 20.13
C ALA A 732 -4.65 -28.58 19.35
N ASP A 733 -5.26 -27.58 19.98
CA ASP A 733 -6.17 -26.62 19.34
C ASP A 733 -5.47 -25.86 18.19
N GLN A 734 -4.23 -25.42 18.37
CA GLN A 734 -3.42 -24.82 17.30
C GLN A 734 -3.15 -25.82 16.16
N SER A 735 -2.81 -27.08 16.48
CA SER A 735 -2.59 -28.11 15.46
C SER A 735 -3.87 -28.49 14.71
N GLU A 736 -5.03 -28.50 15.37
CA GLU A 736 -6.32 -28.82 14.74
C GLU A 736 -6.80 -27.67 13.87
N ASN A 737 -6.69 -26.41 14.33
CA ASN A 737 -6.96 -25.23 13.51
C ASN A 737 -6.05 -25.15 12.27
N LEU A 738 -4.75 -25.45 12.41
CA LEU A 738 -3.82 -25.53 11.28
C LEU A 738 -4.18 -26.67 10.32
N GLN A 739 -4.59 -27.84 10.81
CA GLN A 739 -5.04 -28.95 9.98
C GLN A 739 -6.33 -28.61 9.21
N GLN A 740 -7.32 -28.00 9.88
CA GLN A 740 -8.55 -27.54 9.22
C GLN A 740 -8.27 -26.47 8.14
N ALA A 741 -7.34 -25.54 8.40
CA ALA A 741 -6.91 -24.56 7.40
C ALA A 741 -6.20 -25.22 6.20
N ILE A 742 -5.36 -26.24 6.43
CA ILE A 742 -4.70 -27.02 5.38
C ILE A 742 -5.74 -27.80 4.54
N ASP A 743 -6.74 -28.40 5.18
CA ASP A 743 -7.78 -29.16 4.48
C ASP A 743 -8.79 -28.26 3.74
N ALA A 744 -9.03 -27.03 4.23
CA ALA A 744 -9.80 -26.01 3.52
C ALA A 744 -9.04 -25.51 2.27
N LEU A 745 -7.78 -25.08 2.41
CA LEU A 745 -6.90 -24.73 1.28
C LEU A 745 -6.73 -25.92 0.30
N GLY A 746 -6.76 -27.16 0.81
CA GLY A 746 -6.79 -28.37 0.02
C GLY A 746 -8.06 -28.53 -0.82
N GLN A 747 -9.23 -28.17 -0.27
CA GLN A 747 -10.50 -28.16 -1.00
C GLN A 747 -10.54 -27.05 -2.05
N GLU A 748 -10.25 -25.80 -1.67
CA GLU A 748 -10.17 -24.65 -2.59
C GLU A 748 -9.24 -24.92 -3.78
N LYS A 749 -8.03 -25.46 -3.50
CA LYS A 749 -7.07 -25.85 -4.54
C LYS A 749 -7.63 -26.92 -5.49
N ASN A 750 -8.35 -27.92 -4.96
CA ASN A 750 -8.96 -28.96 -5.79
C ASN A 750 -10.14 -28.43 -6.61
N GLU A 751 -10.89 -27.44 -6.12
CA GLU A 751 -11.94 -26.78 -6.89
C GLU A 751 -11.37 -25.85 -7.96
N LEU A 752 -10.33 -25.08 -7.64
CA LEU A 752 -9.60 -24.27 -8.61
C LEU A 752 -8.98 -25.12 -9.72
N ILE A 753 -8.45 -26.31 -9.41
CA ILE A 753 -7.97 -27.29 -10.40
C ILE A 753 -9.11 -27.77 -11.31
N LYS A 754 -10.30 -28.09 -10.76
CA LYS A 754 -11.48 -28.46 -11.58
C LYS A 754 -11.93 -27.31 -12.48
N ALA A 755 -12.00 -26.08 -11.95
CA ALA A 755 -12.37 -24.88 -12.70
C ALA A 755 -11.38 -24.59 -13.83
N LEU A 756 -10.07 -24.73 -13.57
CA LEU A 756 -9.02 -24.59 -14.58
C LEU A 756 -9.12 -25.68 -15.67
N GLN A 757 -9.37 -26.93 -15.28
CA GLN A 757 -9.59 -28.04 -16.22
C GLN A 757 -10.85 -27.83 -17.08
N GLN A 758 -11.94 -27.34 -16.49
CA GLN A 758 -13.15 -26.99 -17.23
C GLN A 758 -12.89 -25.83 -18.20
N LYS A 759 -12.25 -24.74 -17.75
CA LYS A 759 -11.91 -23.59 -18.62
C LYS A 759 -10.94 -23.99 -19.75
N HIS A 760 -10.03 -24.93 -19.52
CA HIS A 760 -9.18 -25.48 -20.59
C HIS A 760 -9.98 -26.30 -21.62
N GLN A 761 -10.98 -27.07 -21.18
CA GLN A 761 -11.90 -27.78 -22.09
C GLN A 761 -12.81 -26.82 -22.87
N GLU A 762 -13.38 -25.81 -22.22
CA GLU A 762 -14.16 -24.73 -22.85
C GLU A 762 -13.32 -23.98 -23.91
N ASN A 763 -12.08 -23.58 -23.56
CA ASN A 763 -11.18 -22.89 -24.48
C ASN A 763 -10.81 -23.75 -25.69
N THR A 764 -10.56 -25.06 -25.47
CA THR A 764 -10.34 -26.02 -26.57
C THR A 764 -11.57 -26.14 -27.50
N GLN A 765 -12.78 -26.04 -26.98
CA GLN A 765 -14.02 -26.01 -27.77
C GLN A 765 -14.17 -24.70 -28.56
N TYR A 766 -13.83 -23.55 -27.96
CA TYR A 766 -13.83 -22.26 -28.67
C TYR A 766 -12.84 -22.25 -29.85
N TYR A 767 -11.61 -22.75 -29.68
CA TYR A 767 -10.67 -22.87 -30.81
C TYR A 767 -11.19 -23.75 -31.95
N ALA A 768 -11.90 -24.84 -31.63
CA ALA A 768 -12.50 -25.73 -32.63
C ALA A 768 -13.65 -25.05 -33.41
N GLU A 769 -14.54 -24.32 -32.74
CA GLU A 769 -15.65 -23.65 -33.41
C GLU A 769 -15.20 -22.38 -34.17
N ILE A 770 -14.16 -21.67 -33.70
CA ILE A 770 -13.55 -20.55 -34.44
C ILE A 770 -12.99 -21.01 -35.78
N GLN A 771 -12.27 -22.14 -35.84
CA GLN A 771 -11.81 -22.73 -37.10
C GLN A 771 -12.96 -23.12 -38.04
N ARG A 772 -14.13 -23.46 -37.49
CA ARG A 772 -15.31 -23.86 -38.25
C ARG A 772 -16.11 -22.68 -38.81
N LEU A 773 -16.10 -21.53 -38.14
CA LEU A 773 -16.80 -20.31 -38.54
C LEU A 773 -16.03 -19.48 -39.60
N GLN A 774 -14.70 -19.57 -39.59
CA GLN A 774 -13.79 -18.83 -40.49
C GLN A 774 -14.16 -18.84 -41.99
N PRO A 775 -14.61 -19.95 -42.63
CA PRO A 775 -15.02 -19.93 -44.03
C PRO A 775 -16.37 -19.23 -44.32
N PHE A 776 -17.27 -19.14 -43.33
CA PHE A 776 -18.58 -18.47 -43.52
C PHE A 776 -18.44 -16.95 -43.52
N GLU A 777 -17.48 -16.39 -42.79
CA GLU A 777 -17.19 -14.96 -42.76
C GLU A 777 -16.73 -14.44 -44.14
N GLN A 778 -16.02 -15.27 -44.92
CA GLN A 778 -15.61 -14.95 -46.29
C GLN A 778 -16.81 -14.87 -47.24
N GLN A 779 -17.76 -15.81 -47.14
CA GLN A 779 -18.96 -15.82 -47.98
C GLN A 779 -19.84 -14.58 -47.75
N LEU A 780 -20.00 -14.14 -46.50
CA LEU A 780 -20.74 -12.91 -46.17
C LEU A 780 -20.13 -11.66 -46.80
N LYS A 781 -18.80 -11.59 -46.92
CA LYS A 781 -18.07 -10.46 -47.52
C LYS A 781 -18.22 -10.39 -49.04
N ASP A 782 -18.59 -11.48 -49.71
CA ASP A 782 -18.85 -11.48 -51.15
C ASP A 782 -20.32 -11.17 -51.48
N LEU A 783 -21.29 -11.70 -50.73
CA LEU A 783 -22.71 -11.31 -50.89
C LEU A 783 -22.94 -9.80 -50.65
N ALA A 784 -22.16 -9.17 -49.77
CA ALA A 784 -22.20 -7.72 -49.56
C ALA A 784 -21.90 -6.92 -50.85
N LYS A 785 -20.90 -7.35 -51.64
CA LYS A 785 -20.47 -6.71 -52.89
C LYS A 785 -21.44 -6.95 -54.06
N GLU A 786 -22.30 -7.96 -53.97
CA GLU A 786 -23.37 -8.19 -54.95
C GLU A 786 -24.59 -7.32 -54.65
N ARG A 787 -24.93 -7.15 -53.36
CA ARG A 787 -26.03 -6.29 -52.92
C ARG A 787 -25.82 -4.82 -53.33
N GLU A 788 -24.60 -4.31 -53.21
CA GLU A 788 -24.21 -2.94 -53.61
C GLU A 788 -24.51 -2.69 -55.10
N LYS A 789 -24.05 -3.56 -56.00
CA LYS A 789 -24.26 -3.46 -57.46
C LYS A 789 -25.73 -3.51 -57.87
N LEU A 790 -26.56 -4.26 -57.14
CA LEU A 790 -28.01 -4.31 -57.38
C LEU A 790 -28.69 -3.01 -56.95
N GLN A 791 -28.15 -2.30 -55.96
CA GLN A 791 -28.69 -1.04 -55.47
C GLN A 791 -28.49 0.09 -56.49
N ASP A 792 -27.34 0.14 -57.16
CA ASP A 792 -27.06 1.07 -58.27
C ASP A 792 -28.00 0.86 -59.46
N GLN A 793 -28.26 -0.40 -59.84
CA GLN A 793 -29.19 -0.72 -60.94
C GLN A 793 -30.63 -0.27 -60.64
N ILE A 794 -31.06 -0.33 -59.38
CA ILE A 794 -32.38 0.15 -58.96
C ILE A 794 -32.47 1.69 -59.04
N ALA A 795 -31.38 2.42 -58.75
CA ALA A 795 -31.35 3.87 -58.89
C ALA A 795 -31.54 4.32 -60.36
N PHE A 796 -30.76 3.75 -61.28
CA PHE A 796 -30.84 4.07 -62.72
C PHE A 796 -32.21 3.77 -63.34
N LEU A 797 -32.90 2.73 -62.87
CA LEU A 797 -34.25 2.39 -63.37
C LEU A 797 -35.34 3.36 -62.88
N LYS A 798 -35.16 4.02 -61.73
CA LYS A 798 -36.09 5.06 -61.23
C LYS A 798 -35.96 6.37 -61.99
N GLU A 799 -34.73 6.86 -62.18
CA GLU A 799 -34.48 8.07 -62.96
C GLU A 799 -35.10 7.98 -64.38
N LYS A 800 -35.08 6.77 -64.97
CA LYS A 800 -35.74 6.48 -66.25
C LYS A 800 -37.27 6.44 -66.19
N SER A 801 -37.91 6.09 -65.06
CA SER A 801 -39.38 6.14 -64.94
C SER A 801 -39.90 7.57 -64.86
N ASP A 802 -39.18 8.44 -64.15
CA ASP A 802 -39.64 9.79 -63.81
C ASP A 802 -39.70 10.70 -65.07
N ILE A 803 -38.74 10.52 -65.98
CA ILE A 803 -38.70 11.14 -67.32
C ILE A 803 -39.88 10.66 -68.20
N LEU A 804 -40.38 9.43 -68.00
CA LEU A 804 -41.52 8.90 -68.76
C LEU A 804 -42.86 9.47 -68.25
N THR A 805 -43.03 9.56 -66.92
CA THR A 805 -44.24 10.13 -66.31
C THR A 805 -44.44 11.60 -66.61
N THR A 806 -43.36 12.38 -66.74
CA THR A 806 -43.43 13.81 -67.06
C THR A 806 -43.91 14.06 -68.49
N ASN A 807 -43.44 13.29 -69.48
CA ASN A 807 -43.91 13.38 -70.87
C ASN A 807 -45.39 12.96 -71.02
N LEU A 808 -45.82 11.92 -70.30
CA LEU A 808 -47.21 11.46 -70.35
C LEU A 808 -48.20 12.52 -69.84
N LEU A 809 -47.81 13.28 -68.81
CA LEU A 809 -48.64 14.35 -68.24
C LEU A 809 -48.86 15.51 -69.23
N THR A 810 -47.88 15.81 -70.09
CA THR A 810 -47.98 16.86 -71.11
C THR A 810 -48.79 16.48 -72.35
N GLU A 811 -48.87 15.18 -72.68
CA GLU A 811 -49.82 14.67 -73.69
C GLU A 811 -51.27 14.76 -73.18
N GLN A 812 -51.48 14.39 -71.92
CA GLN A 812 -52.81 14.28 -71.31
C GLN A 812 -53.56 15.63 -71.19
N THR A 813 -52.83 16.74 -71.08
CA THR A 813 -53.42 18.09 -71.11
C THR A 813 -53.87 18.53 -72.51
N ASN A 814 -53.18 18.08 -73.58
CA ASN A 814 -53.55 18.42 -74.96
C ASN A 814 -54.79 17.65 -75.45
N GLN A 815 -54.90 16.35 -75.17
CA GLN A 815 -56.09 15.56 -75.55
C GLN A 815 -57.39 16.16 -74.97
N ARG A 816 -57.34 16.68 -73.74
CA ARG A 816 -58.51 17.18 -73.00
C ARG A 816 -59.18 18.39 -73.68
N LEU A 817 -58.44 19.19 -74.45
CA LEU A 817 -58.96 20.35 -75.17
C LEU A 817 -59.72 19.97 -76.46
N LEU A 818 -59.30 18.90 -77.12
CA LEU A 818 -59.93 18.38 -78.35
C LEU A 818 -61.24 17.62 -78.06
N GLN A 819 -61.26 16.81 -76.99
CA GLN A 819 -62.44 16.00 -76.63
C GLN A 819 -63.70 16.86 -76.37
N GLN A 820 -63.55 18.10 -75.90
CA GLN A 820 -64.68 18.98 -75.60
C GLN A 820 -65.46 19.42 -76.85
N GLN A 821 -64.82 19.54 -78.02
CA GLN A 821 -65.49 19.97 -79.26
C GLN A 821 -66.19 18.83 -80.02
N GLN A 822 -65.82 17.58 -79.75
CA GLN A 822 -66.34 16.41 -80.49
C GLN A 822 -67.66 15.89 -79.90
N ALA A 823 -67.83 16.04 -78.58
CA ALA A 823 -69.00 15.55 -77.84
C ALA A 823 -70.34 16.15 -78.29
N GLU A 824 -70.41 17.47 -78.49
CA GLU A 824 -71.65 18.19 -78.83
C GLU A 824 -72.26 17.78 -80.19
N SER A 825 -71.44 17.23 -81.09
CA SER A 825 -71.87 16.82 -82.44
C SER A 825 -72.32 15.35 -82.49
N GLN A 826 -71.62 14.46 -81.78
CA GLN A 826 -71.93 13.02 -81.78
C GLN A 826 -73.25 12.69 -81.05
N GLU A 827 -73.67 13.48 -80.07
CA GLU A 827 -74.89 13.21 -79.29
C GLU A 827 -76.17 13.23 -80.13
N GLN A 828 -76.28 14.15 -81.10
CA GLN A 828 -77.52 14.33 -81.87
C GLN A 828 -77.76 13.20 -82.88
N GLN A 829 -76.75 12.76 -83.63
CA GLN A 829 -76.90 11.67 -84.61
C GLN A 829 -77.10 10.30 -83.96
N ALA A 830 -76.38 10.03 -82.88
CA ALA A 830 -76.39 8.70 -82.25
C ALA A 830 -77.68 8.40 -81.45
N SER A 831 -78.61 9.35 -81.31
CA SER A 831 -79.93 9.10 -80.71
C SER A 831 -80.81 8.19 -81.57
N VAL A 832 -80.84 8.39 -82.89
CA VAL A 832 -81.81 7.76 -83.80
C VAL A 832 -81.39 6.35 -84.27
N GLN A 833 -80.09 6.07 -84.33
CA GLN A 833 -79.58 4.75 -84.76
C GLN A 833 -79.62 3.71 -83.63
N ARG A 834 -79.39 4.13 -82.37
CA ARG A 834 -79.32 3.23 -81.21
C ARG A 834 -80.57 2.38 -81.01
N ASP A 835 -81.77 2.88 -81.27
CA ASP A 835 -83.01 2.15 -81.00
C ASP A 835 -83.32 1.00 -81.98
N LEU A 836 -82.75 1.00 -83.19
CA LEU A 836 -82.98 -0.06 -84.20
C LEU A 836 -81.93 -1.17 -84.18
N GLU A 837 -80.69 -0.86 -83.80
CA GLU A 837 -79.61 -1.86 -83.73
C GLU A 837 -79.60 -2.59 -82.38
N ARG A 838 -79.89 -1.89 -81.27
CA ARG A 838 -80.00 -2.45 -79.91
C ARG A 838 -80.94 -3.64 -79.79
N LEU A 839 -82.05 -3.67 -80.55
CA LEU A 839 -83.03 -4.76 -80.55
C LEU A 839 -82.58 -6.01 -81.35
N ARG A 840 -81.46 -5.93 -82.07
CA ARG A 840 -80.84 -7.07 -82.77
C ARG A 840 -79.49 -7.47 -82.20
N ALA A 841 -78.69 -6.49 -81.76
CA ALA A 841 -77.47 -6.73 -80.98
C ALA A 841 -77.79 -7.57 -79.74
N HIS A 842 -78.68 -7.09 -78.86
CA HIS A 842 -79.02 -7.73 -77.58
C HIS A 842 -79.42 -9.21 -77.67
N LEU A 843 -79.94 -9.71 -78.79
CA LEU A 843 -80.29 -11.13 -78.94
C LEU A 843 -79.11 -12.02 -79.33
N LEU A 844 -78.18 -11.54 -80.17
CA LEU A 844 -76.92 -12.24 -80.45
C LEU A 844 -75.93 -12.05 -79.29
N GLU A 845 -75.82 -10.83 -78.77
CA GLU A 845 -75.03 -10.44 -77.61
C GLU A 845 -75.36 -11.33 -76.40
N VAL A 846 -76.63 -11.64 -76.12
CA VAL A 846 -76.99 -12.57 -75.02
C VAL A 846 -76.58 -14.03 -75.30
N GLU A 847 -76.57 -14.51 -76.55
CA GLU A 847 -76.10 -15.87 -76.84
C GLU A 847 -74.57 -15.97 -76.86
N GLU A 848 -73.89 -14.97 -77.44
CA GLU A 848 -72.43 -14.87 -77.44
C GLU A 848 -71.89 -14.64 -76.02
N LEU A 849 -72.47 -13.72 -75.22
CA LEU A 849 -72.12 -13.50 -73.82
C LEU A 849 -72.15 -14.78 -73.00
N HIS A 850 -73.24 -15.56 -72.99
CA HIS A 850 -73.27 -16.79 -72.19
C HIS A 850 -72.16 -17.80 -72.57
N THR A 851 -71.77 -17.87 -73.86
CA THR A 851 -70.66 -18.73 -74.29
C THR A 851 -69.30 -18.14 -73.93
N GLN A 852 -69.13 -16.82 -74.04
CA GLN A 852 -67.93 -16.08 -73.68
C GLN A 852 -67.72 -16.12 -72.17
N GLU A 853 -68.72 -15.78 -71.36
CA GLU A 853 -68.77 -15.93 -69.90
C GLU A 853 -68.35 -17.33 -69.46
N THR A 854 -68.82 -18.39 -70.13
CA THR A 854 -68.44 -19.77 -69.78
C THR A 854 -66.95 -20.04 -70.01
N VAL A 855 -66.37 -19.51 -71.08
CA VAL A 855 -64.93 -19.66 -71.40
C VAL A 855 -64.07 -18.72 -70.54
N GLU A 856 -64.54 -17.51 -70.26
CA GLU A 856 -63.89 -16.55 -69.36
C GLU A 856 -63.90 -17.06 -67.92
N LEU A 857 -65.00 -17.60 -67.41
CA LEU A 857 -65.04 -18.25 -66.08
C LEU A 857 -64.10 -19.46 -65.99
N GLN A 858 -63.91 -20.24 -67.06
CA GLN A 858 -62.93 -21.32 -67.07
C GLN A 858 -61.48 -20.78 -67.12
N ARG A 859 -61.22 -19.77 -67.96
CA ARG A 859 -59.93 -19.08 -68.03
C ARG A 859 -59.56 -18.43 -66.70
N ASP A 860 -60.50 -17.78 -66.04
CA ASP A 860 -60.33 -17.14 -64.73
C ASP A 860 -60.14 -18.17 -63.62
N LEU A 861 -60.77 -19.36 -63.71
CA LEU A 861 -60.47 -20.49 -62.82
C LEU A 861 -59.05 -21.03 -63.01
N GLU A 862 -58.56 -21.13 -64.24
CA GLU A 862 -57.20 -21.57 -64.54
C GLU A 862 -56.17 -20.48 -64.15
N GLU A 863 -56.49 -19.20 -64.38
CA GLU A 863 -55.65 -18.08 -63.98
C GLU A 863 -55.60 -17.95 -62.45
N SER A 864 -56.75 -18.02 -61.75
CA SER A 864 -56.81 -18.03 -60.28
C SER A 864 -56.03 -19.19 -59.67
N ARG A 865 -56.07 -20.39 -60.28
CA ARG A 865 -55.23 -21.53 -59.85
C ARG A 865 -53.73 -21.27 -60.07
N SER A 866 -53.35 -20.62 -61.17
CA SER A 866 -51.95 -20.25 -61.43
C SER A 866 -51.47 -19.17 -60.46
N ARG A 867 -52.32 -18.17 -60.14
CA ARG A 867 -52.09 -17.15 -59.12
C ARG A 867 -51.95 -17.80 -57.75
N GLN A 868 -52.84 -18.72 -57.37
CA GLN A 868 -52.75 -19.47 -56.11
C GLN A 868 -51.43 -20.24 -56.01
N ALA A 869 -51.02 -20.98 -57.05
CA ALA A 869 -49.75 -21.71 -57.04
C ALA A 869 -48.52 -20.78 -56.93
N VAL A 870 -48.58 -19.58 -57.53
CA VAL A 870 -47.54 -18.56 -57.38
C VAL A 870 -47.54 -17.96 -55.97
N LEU A 871 -48.70 -17.67 -55.40
CA LEU A 871 -48.86 -17.17 -54.03
C LEU A 871 -48.37 -18.19 -53.00
N GLU A 872 -48.74 -19.47 -53.12
CA GLU A 872 -48.22 -20.56 -52.28
C GLU A 872 -46.68 -20.65 -52.38
N GLN A 873 -46.12 -20.49 -53.58
CA GLN A 873 -44.66 -20.43 -53.73
C GLN A 873 -44.05 -19.16 -53.10
N GLN A 874 -44.69 -18.00 -53.20
CA GLN A 874 -44.24 -16.77 -52.56
C GLN A 874 -44.31 -16.86 -51.02
N VAL A 875 -45.39 -17.43 -50.46
CA VAL A 875 -45.55 -17.70 -49.02
C VAL A 875 -44.48 -18.67 -48.52
N SER A 876 -44.14 -19.72 -49.28
CA SER A 876 -43.02 -20.61 -48.92
C SER A 876 -41.67 -19.88 -48.87
N LYS A 877 -41.45 -18.91 -49.78
CA LYS A 877 -40.22 -18.09 -49.84
C LYS A 877 -40.18 -17.04 -48.74
N SER A 878 -41.29 -16.35 -48.46
CA SER A 878 -41.38 -15.35 -47.39
C SER A 878 -41.27 -16.01 -46.02
N SER A 879 -41.92 -17.16 -45.80
CA SER A 879 -41.76 -17.98 -44.59
C SER A 879 -40.29 -18.39 -44.39
N THR A 880 -39.63 -18.93 -45.43
CA THR A 880 -38.19 -19.26 -45.38
C THR A 880 -37.32 -18.04 -45.09
N ALA A 881 -37.61 -16.89 -45.72
CA ALA A 881 -36.89 -15.64 -45.50
C ALA A 881 -37.07 -15.13 -44.06
N TYR A 882 -38.29 -15.18 -43.53
CA TYR A 882 -38.65 -14.82 -42.16
C TYR A 882 -37.95 -15.72 -41.14
N THR A 883 -37.99 -17.04 -41.33
CA THR A 883 -37.23 -17.99 -40.51
C THR A 883 -35.74 -17.66 -40.55
N SER A 884 -35.17 -17.33 -41.71
CA SER A 884 -33.76 -16.93 -41.81
C SER A 884 -33.46 -15.60 -41.10
N ALA A 885 -34.39 -14.64 -41.12
CA ALA A 885 -34.24 -13.35 -40.45
C ALA A 885 -34.38 -13.48 -38.93
N SER A 886 -35.33 -14.29 -38.47
CA SER A 886 -35.51 -14.64 -37.06
C SER A 886 -34.31 -15.41 -36.51
N ILE A 887 -33.71 -16.33 -37.29
CA ILE A 887 -32.46 -17.00 -36.92
C ILE A 887 -31.32 -16.00 -36.79
N ARG A 888 -31.12 -15.10 -37.78
CA ARG A 888 -30.05 -14.08 -37.70
C ARG A 888 -30.25 -13.11 -36.52
N ALA A 889 -31.49 -12.70 -36.24
CA ALA A 889 -31.80 -11.85 -35.10
C ALA A 889 -31.56 -12.57 -33.76
N ASN A 890 -31.92 -13.85 -33.65
CA ASN A 890 -31.66 -14.64 -32.45
C ASN A 890 -30.16 -14.90 -32.26
N GLN A 891 -29.41 -15.18 -33.34
CA GLN A 891 -27.95 -15.28 -33.32
C GLN A 891 -27.30 -13.96 -32.88
N GLN A 892 -27.79 -12.81 -33.34
CA GLN A 892 -27.30 -11.51 -32.86
C GLN A 892 -27.58 -11.31 -31.36
N ALA A 893 -28.80 -11.64 -30.89
CA ALA A 893 -29.13 -11.61 -29.47
C ALA A 893 -28.25 -12.57 -28.64
N GLU A 894 -28.01 -13.79 -29.11
CA GLU A 894 -27.11 -14.78 -28.51
C GLU A 894 -25.66 -14.25 -28.45
N THR A 895 -25.15 -13.62 -29.52
CA THR A 895 -23.80 -13.03 -29.50
C THR A 895 -23.68 -11.85 -28.55
N LEU A 896 -24.69 -10.99 -28.45
CA LEU A 896 -24.71 -9.87 -27.49
C LEU A 896 -24.85 -10.37 -26.05
N GLN A 897 -25.66 -11.42 -25.82
CA GLN A 897 -25.77 -12.07 -24.51
C GLN A 897 -24.46 -12.79 -24.12
N ALA A 898 -23.75 -13.40 -25.06
CA ALA A 898 -22.43 -13.98 -24.84
C ALA A 898 -21.36 -12.91 -24.56
N GLN A 899 -21.40 -11.77 -25.26
CA GLN A 899 -20.52 -10.63 -24.97
C GLN A 899 -20.80 -10.02 -23.59
N HIS A 900 -22.09 -9.85 -23.22
CA HIS A 900 -22.47 -9.41 -21.88
C HIS A 900 -22.01 -10.40 -20.80
N ALA A 901 -22.16 -11.71 -21.04
CA ALA A 901 -21.66 -12.74 -20.12
C ALA A 901 -20.14 -12.73 -19.99
N LEU A 902 -19.40 -12.47 -21.08
CA LEU A 902 -17.95 -12.32 -21.07
C LEU A 902 -17.50 -11.07 -20.31
N LEU A 903 -18.14 -9.91 -20.56
CA LEU A 903 -17.88 -8.66 -19.83
C LEU A 903 -18.20 -8.81 -18.34
N GLN A 904 -19.27 -9.53 -18.00
CA GLN A 904 -19.60 -9.86 -16.62
C GLN A 904 -18.57 -10.80 -15.99
N GLN A 905 -18.09 -11.82 -16.69
CA GLN A 905 -17.00 -12.69 -16.21
C GLN A 905 -15.69 -11.88 -16.02
N GLN A 906 -15.39 -10.94 -16.92
CA GLN A 906 -14.22 -10.05 -16.80
C GLN A 906 -14.34 -9.09 -15.61
N ARG A 907 -15.52 -8.50 -15.39
CA ARG A 907 -15.82 -7.71 -14.17
C ARG A 907 -15.60 -8.54 -12.91
N ASP A 908 -16.13 -9.75 -12.87
CA ASP A 908 -16.07 -10.61 -11.68
C ASP A 908 -14.64 -11.14 -11.45
N GLU A 909 -13.86 -11.37 -12.52
CA GLU A 909 -12.43 -11.67 -12.45
C GLU A 909 -11.58 -10.46 -11.99
N LEU A 910 -11.94 -9.24 -12.41
CA LEU A 910 -11.30 -8.00 -11.95
C LEU A 910 -11.62 -7.71 -10.48
N LEU A 911 -12.85 -7.94 -10.02
CA LEU A 911 -13.23 -7.85 -8.62
C LEU A 911 -12.50 -8.90 -7.77
N ALA A 912 -12.37 -10.14 -8.26
CA ALA A 912 -11.58 -11.18 -7.59
C ALA A 912 -10.09 -10.82 -7.51
N LYS A 913 -9.52 -10.19 -8.55
CA LYS A 913 -8.15 -9.66 -8.54
C LYS A 913 -8.00 -8.49 -7.57
N LEU A 914 -8.95 -7.54 -7.54
CA LEU A 914 -8.97 -6.43 -6.60
C LEU A 914 -8.94 -6.96 -5.16
N GLY A 915 -9.84 -7.89 -4.82
CA GLY A 915 -9.85 -8.57 -3.53
C GLY A 915 -8.51 -9.24 -3.20
N GLN A 916 -7.86 -9.92 -4.16
CA GLN A 916 -6.52 -10.50 -3.95
C GLN A 916 -5.42 -9.45 -3.71
N TYR A 917 -5.54 -8.23 -4.27
CA TYR A 917 -4.62 -7.13 -3.98
C TYR A 917 -4.89 -6.52 -2.60
N GLU A 918 -6.14 -6.31 -2.23
CA GLU A 918 -6.55 -5.87 -0.88
C GLU A 918 -6.08 -6.88 0.19
N ASP A 919 -6.29 -8.17 -0.05
CA ASP A 919 -5.84 -9.27 0.82
C ASP A 919 -4.30 -9.31 0.95
N ARG A 920 -3.58 -8.93 -0.10
CA ARG A 920 -2.12 -8.81 -0.11
C ARG A 920 -1.65 -7.56 0.63
N GLU A 921 -2.34 -6.44 0.47
CA GLU A 921 -2.06 -5.19 1.19
C GLU A 921 -2.28 -5.39 2.69
N LEU A 922 -3.41 -5.98 3.11
CA LEU A 922 -3.69 -6.32 4.50
C LEU A 922 -2.61 -7.25 5.09
N LYS A 923 -2.14 -8.25 4.34
CA LYS A 923 -1.04 -9.13 4.76
C LYS A 923 0.31 -8.40 4.85
N GLN A 924 0.57 -7.44 3.97
CA GLN A 924 1.76 -6.57 4.04
C GLN A 924 1.68 -5.57 5.20
N GLN A 925 0.50 -5.00 5.47
CA GLN A 925 0.24 -4.08 6.58
C GLN A 925 0.39 -4.80 7.92
N ALA A 926 -0.19 -6.00 8.07
CA ALA A 926 0.02 -6.84 9.24
C ALA A 926 1.49 -7.24 9.43
N ALA A 927 2.22 -7.55 8.35
CA ALA A 927 3.66 -7.79 8.41
C ALA A 927 4.47 -6.54 8.83
N LEU A 928 4.08 -5.35 8.36
CA LEU A 928 4.68 -4.08 8.78
C LEU A 928 4.40 -3.78 10.26
N THR A 929 3.17 -4.00 10.74
CA THR A 929 2.82 -3.86 12.17
C THR A 929 3.59 -4.87 13.04
N ASN A 930 3.70 -6.13 12.62
CA ASN A 930 4.52 -7.13 13.32
C ASN A 930 6.00 -6.73 13.36
N LEU A 931 6.55 -6.18 12.27
CA LEU A 931 7.91 -5.65 12.24
C LEU A 931 8.08 -4.39 13.11
N GLN A 932 7.07 -3.51 13.18
CA GLN A 932 7.06 -2.35 14.07
C GLN A 932 7.08 -2.80 15.54
N CYS A 933 6.20 -3.71 15.95
CA CYS A 933 6.18 -4.25 17.31
C CYS A 933 7.47 -5.01 17.66
N ALA A 934 8.04 -5.77 16.72
CA ALA A 934 9.33 -6.44 16.93
C ALA A 934 10.51 -5.45 17.03
N LEU A 935 10.49 -4.34 16.28
CA LEU A 935 11.48 -3.28 16.38
C LEU A 935 11.32 -2.46 17.66
N GLU A 936 10.10 -2.21 18.11
CA GLU A 936 9.78 -1.55 19.38
C GLU A 936 10.21 -2.42 20.57
N GLN A 937 9.90 -3.71 20.54
CA GLN A 937 10.39 -4.67 21.53
C GLN A 937 11.92 -4.71 21.55
N PHE A 938 12.59 -4.81 20.39
CA PHE A 938 14.06 -4.84 20.32
C PHE A 938 14.73 -3.51 20.75
N GLN A 939 14.01 -2.38 20.66
CA GLN A 939 14.44 -1.10 21.24
C GLN A 939 14.27 -1.10 22.76
N ASN A 940 13.10 -1.49 23.26
CA ASN A 940 12.81 -1.57 24.70
C ASN A 940 13.74 -2.56 25.43
N ASP A 941 13.99 -3.74 24.85
CA ASP A 941 14.92 -4.75 25.37
C ASP A 941 16.35 -4.19 25.42
N LYS A 942 16.78 -3.45 24.39
CA LYS A 942 18.10 -2.78 24.37
C LYS A 942 18.21 -1.66 25.38
N ASP A 943 17.19 -0.81 25.53
CA ASP A 943 17.20 0.27 26.50
C ASP A 943 17.19 -0.32 27.93
N HIS A 944 16.49 -1.43 28.17
CA HIS A 944 16.56 -2.16 29.43
C HIS A 944 17.94 -2.78 29.70
N ASP A 945 18.60 -3.35 28.69
CA ASP A 945 19.99 -3.83 28.80
C ASP A 945 20.98 -2.68 29.06
N ILE A 946 20.79 -1.53 28.42
CA ILE A 946 21.57 -0.30 28.65
C ILE A 946 21.34 0.23 30.08
N GLU A 947 20.10 0.22 30.59
CA GLU A 947 19.80 0.56 31.97
C GLU A 947 20.45 -0.43 32.94
N MET A 948 20.34 -1.74 32.72
CA MET A 948 20.99 -2.77 33.55
C MET A 948 22.51 -2.62 33.56
N ALA A 949 23.14 -2.42 32.40
CA ALA A 949 24.57 -2.15 32.30
C ALA A 949 24.97 -0.87 33.03
N THR A 950 24.20 0.22 32.85
CA THR A 950 24.41 1.49 33.55
C THR A 950 24.27 1.34 35.07
N GLN A 951 23.30 0.55 35.55
CA GLN A 951 23.16 0.25 36.96
C GLN A 951 24.31 -0.62 37.50
N ARG A 952 24.83 -1.59 36.73
CA ARG A 952 26.02 -2.38 37.11
C ARG A 952 27.24 -1.47 37.24
N ILE A 953 27.52 -0.64 36.23
CA ILE A 953 28.62 0.34 36.24
C ILE A 953 28.49 1.33 37.42
N ARG A 954 27.27 1.81 37.74
CA ARG A 954 27.04 2.65 38.92
C ARG A 954 27.32 1.93 40.24
N ARG A 955 26.93 0.66 40.39
CA ARG A 955 27.24 -0.17 41.57
C ARG A 955 28.74 -0.41 41.71
N GLU A 956 29.42 -0.77 40.62
CA GLU A 956 30.87 -0.96 40.59
C GLU A 956 31.62 0.33 40.96
N MET A 957 31.23 1.46 40.37
CA MET A 957 31.76 2.79 40.68
C MET A 957 31.56 3.16 42.16
N GLN A 958 30.38 2.88 42.73
CA GLN A 958 30.12 3.09 44.16
C GLN A 958 31.05 2.22 45.01
N THR A 959 31.19 0.92 44.72
CA THR A 959 32.10 0.05 45.49
C THR A 959 33.57 0.46 45.37
N GLN A 960 33.99 1.06 44.24
CA GLN A 960 35.33 1.62 44.11
C GLN A 960 35.50 2.92 44.93
N LEU A 961 34.48 3.79 44.99
CA LEU A 961 34.48 4.97 45.85
C LEU A 961 34.50 4.59 47.33
N ASP A 962 33.69 3.61 47.74
CA ASP A 962 33.65 3.10 49.12
C ASP A 962 35.01 2.51 49.51
N ARG A 963 35.62 1.71 48.62
CA ARG A 963 36.97 1.16 48.80
C ARG A 963 38.06 2.25 48.80
N GLN A 964 37.91 3.31 48.00
CA GLN A 964 38.79 4.48 48.05
C GLN A 964 38.67 5.21 49.39
N GLY A 965 37.46 5.32 49.94
CA GLY A 965 37.20 5.86 51.28
C GLY A 965 37.85 5.02 52.38
N GLN A 966 37.74 3.69 52.31
CA GLN A 966 38.44 2.75 53.21
C GLN A 966 39.96 2.94 53.14
N LEU A 967 40.55 2.94 51.94
CA LEU A 967 41.99 3.16 51.74
C LEU A 967 42.45 4.55 52.22
N GLN A 968 41.60 5.58 52.13
CA GLN A 968 41.89 6.91 52.71
C GLN A 968 41.85 6.90 54.24
N GLN A 969 40.93 6.15 54.85
CA GLN A 969 40.89 5.96 56.30
C GLN A 969 42.10 5.15 56.80
N GLU A 970 42.48 4.08 56.10
CA GLU A 970 43.71 3.31 56.37
C GLU A 970 44.96 4.18 56.23
N MET A 971 45.07 4.99 55.17
CA MET A 971 46.16 5.96 55.03
C MET A 971 46.16 7.00 56.16
N GLY A 972 45.01 7.48 56.61
CA GLY A 972 44.90 8.38 57.75
C GLY A 972 45.38 7.73 59.05
N ALA A 973 44.94 6.50 59.32
CA ALA A 973 45.38 5.73 60.48
C ALA A 973 46.88 5.42 60.45
N LEU A 974 47.43 5.04 59.29
CA LEU A 974 48.87 4.83 59.11
C LEU A 974 49.68 6.12 59.23
N GLN A 975 49.17 7.26 58.75
CA GLN A 975 49.79 8.57 58.98
C GLN A 975 49.76 8.97 60.46
N GLN A 976 48.68 8.67 61.18
CA GLN A 976 48.60 8.89 62.63
C GLN A 976 49.58 7.98 63.38
N GLN A 977 49.62 6.67 63.10
CA GLN A 977 50.60 5.75 63.68
C GLN A 977 52.04 6.17 63.37
N LEU A 978 52.30 6.69 62.16
CA LEU A 978 53.61 7.22 61.79
C LEU A 978 53.94 8.52 62.54
N ALA A 979 52.95 9.39 62.80
CA ALA A 979 53.13 10.58 63.62
C ALA A 979 53.41 10.23 65.09
N GLU A 980 52.66 9.29 65.65
CA GLU A 980 52.83 8.75 67.01
C GLU A 980 54.19 8.05 67.16
N ALA A 981 54.58 7.21 66.20
CA ALA A 981 55.90 6.56 66.17
C ALA A 981 57.04 7.60 66.04
N ASN A 982 56.86 8.66 65.26
CA ASN A 982 57.81 9.78 65.19
C ASN A 982 57.84 10.63 66.47
N GLN A 983 56.74 10.69 67.24
CA GLN A 983 56.71 11.33 68.55
C GLN A 983 57.41 10.45 69.60
N GLY A 984 57.17 9.13 69.58
CA GLY A 984 57.88 8.14 70.37
C GLY A 984 59.38 8.11 70.09
N LEU A 985 59.79 8.18 68.82
CA LEU A 985 61.20 8.22 68.42
C LEU A 985 61.88 9.54 68.87
N ARG A 986 61.18 10.67 68.85
CA ARG A 986 61.66 11.93 69.46
C ARG A 986 61.73 11.87 70.99
N ALA A 987 60.85 11.10 71.64
CA ALA A 987 60.96 10.83 73.08
C ALA A 987 62.14 9.90 73.40
N ALA A 988 62.36 8.86 72.59
CA ALA A 988 63.51 7.96 72.69
C ALA A 988 64.85 8.68 72.45
N ALA A 989 64.89 9.65 71.51
CA ALA A 989 66.04 10.53 71.34
C ALA A 989 66.33 11.34 72.62
N ARG A 990 65.32 12.02 73.18
CA ARG A 990 65.46 12.76 74.46
C ARG A 990 65.89 11.86 75.63
N LEU A 991 65.39 10.63 75.70
CA LEU A 991 65.81 9.64 76.70
C LEU A 991 67.25 9.18 76.46
N SER A 992 67.72 9.14 75.21
CA SER A 992 69.11 8.85 74.86
C SER A 992 70.02 10.02 75.28
N ASP A 993 69.62 11.27 75.01
CA ASP A 993 70.32 12.48 75.46
C ASP A 993 70.46 12.50 77.01
N GLN A 994 69.37 12.17 77.71
CA GLN A 994 69.35 12.06 79.18
C GLN A 994 70.21 10.91 79.70
N LEU A 995 70.19 9.76 79.02
CA LEU A 995 71.04 8.61 79.35
C LEU A 995 72.52 8.92 79.14
N GLU A 996 72.89 9.62 78.06
CA GLU A 996 74.26 10.03 77.80
C GLU A 996 74.73 11.05 78.85
N ALA A 997 73.92 12.08 79.16
CA ALA A 997 74.22 13.01 80.25
C ALA A 997 74.38 12.29 81.61
N GLY A 998 73.56 11.27 81.87
CA GLY A 998 73.71 10.38 83.03
C GLY A 998 75.01 9.59 83.01
N GLN A 999 75.40 9.01 81.88
CA GLN A 999 76.65 8.28 81.71
C GLN A 999 77.89 9.19 81.86
N GLN A 1000 77.85 10.40 81.30
CA GLN A 1000 78.88 11.43 81.49
C GLN A 1000 79.01 11.80 82.98
N THR A 1001 77.88 11.98 83.68
CA THR A 1001 77.87 12.25 85.13
C THR A 1001 78.46 11.07 85.93
N ILE A 1002 78.13 9.83 85.56
CA ILE A 1002 78.69 8.61 86.17
C ILE A 1002 80.19 8.48 85.89
N ALA A 1003 80.68 8.91 84.73
CA ALA A 1003 82.11 8.93 84.41
C ALA A 1003 82.85 9.95 85.32
N VAL A 1004 82.36 11.19 85.41
CA VAL A 1004 82.93 12.22 86.29
C VAL A 1004 82.95 11.77 87.75
N LEU A 1005 81.87 11.14 88.24
CA LEU A 1005 81.82 10.60 89.61
C LEU A 1005 82.78 9.42 89.82
N ARG A 1006 83.09 8.62 88.78
CA ARG A 1006 84.12 7.56 88.86
C ARG A 1006 85.52 8.14 88.90
N ASP A 1007 85.80 9.16 88.10
CA ASP A 1007 87.08 9.86 88.10
C ASP A 1007 87.31 10.59 89.44
N GLU A 1008 86.26 11.16 90.03
CA GLU A 1008 86.30 11.74 91.39
C GLU A 1008 86.53 10.67 92.47
N VAL A 1009 85.87 9.50 92.38
CA VAL A 1009 86.09 8.36 93.30
C VAL A 1009 87.51 7.80 93.18
N GLU A 1010 88.06 7.67 91.98
CA GLU A 1010 89.44 7.20 91.79
C GLU A 1010 90.45 8.27 92.24
N SER A 1011 90.19 9.55 92.02
CA SER A 1011 90.98 10.67 92.55
C SER A 1011 90.99 10.70 94.09
N LEU A 1012 89.83 10.50 94.74
CA LEU A 1012 89.73 10.38 96.19
C LEU A 1012 90.47 9.15 96.72
N LYS A 1013 90.44 8.04 95.97
CA LYS A 1013 91.15 6.79 96.29
C LYS A 1013 92.66 6.92 96.13
N GLU A 1014 93.16 7.61 95.09
CA GLU A 1014 94.57 8.00 94.98
C GLU A 1014 95.00 8.94 96.12
N ALA A 1015 94.19 9.95 96.44
CA ALA A 1015 94.47 10.88 97.55
C ALA A 1015 94.54 10.14 98.90
N ASN A 1016 93.66 9.15 99.13
CA ASN A 1016 93.69 8.33 100.33
C ASN A 1016 94.94 7.43 100.38
N GLY A 1017 95.32 6.81 99.25
CA GLY A 1017 96.59 6.06 99.14
C GLY A 1017 97.83 6.92 99.37
N GLN A 1018 97.82 8.19 98.93
CA GLN A 1018 98.88 9.15 99.26
C GLN A 1018 98.92 9.52 100.76
N LEU A 1019 97.78 9.53 101.45
CA LEU A 1019 97.71 9.72 102.90
C LEU A 1019 98.26 8.48 103.65
N GLU A 1020 97.92 7.27 103.22
CA GLU A 1020 98.48 6.01 103.77
C GLU A 1020 100.01 5.92 103.55
N GLN A 1021 100.50 6.33 102.39
CA GLN A 1021 101.94 6.39 102.10
C GLN A 1021 102.66 7.44 102.99
N ARG A 1022 102.02 8.58 103.25
CA ARG A 1022 102.55 9.58 104.20
C ARG A 1022 102.56 9.04 105.63
N LEU A 1023 101.48 8.39 106.08
CA LEU A 1023 101.34 7.82 107.41
C LEU A 1023 102.46 6.81 107.70
N SER A 1024 102.60 5.81 106.83
CA SER A 1024 103.64 4.77 106.93
C SER A 1024 105.07 5.33 106.82
N SER A 1025 105.31 6.33 105.97
CA SER A 1025 106.62 7.01 105.92
C SER A 1025 106.95 7.74 107.24
N SER A 1026 105.95 8.35 107.89
CA SER A 1026 106.14 9.04 109.16
C SER A 1026 106.38 8.07 110.31
N GLU A 1027 105.61 6.98 110.37
CA GLU A 1027 105.70 5.95 111.41
C GLU A 1027 107.09 5.28 111.45
N SER A 1028 107.63 4.92 110.28
CA SER A 1028 108.96 4.31 110.17
C SER A 1028 110.13 5.19 110.64
N SER A 1029 109.92 6.51 110.81
CA SER A 1029 111.00 7.47 111.09
C SER A 1029 111.31 7.68 112.57
N GLN A 1030 110.41 7.25 113.46
CA GLN A 1030 110.36 7.67 114.87
C GLN A 1030 110.89 6.63 115.87
N THR A 1031 110.82 5.33 115.55
CA THR A 1031 111.02 4.20 116.49
C THR A 1031 112.49 3.95 116.85
N ASP A 1032 113.32 3.58 115.86
CA ASP A 1032 114.71 3.07 116.01
C ASP A 1032 115.67 3.90 116.90
N LYS A 1033 115.35 5.19 117.12
CA LYS A 1033 116.22 6.14 117.84
C LYS A 1033 115.92 6.22 119.34
N ILE A 1034 114.72 5.88 119.78
CA ILE A 1034 114.28 6.09 121.17
C ILE A 1034 114.84 4.99 122.07
N ASP A 1035 114.56 3.73 121.74
CA ASP A 1035 114.80 2.57 122.61
C ASP A 1035 116.27 2.39 123.01
N LYS A 1036 117.18 2.64 122.06
CA LYS A 1036 118.64 2.52 122.26
C LYS A 1036 119.20 3.54 123.26
N SER A 1037 118.50 4.66 123.47
CA SER A 1037 118.84 5.66 124.50
C SER A 1037 118.19 5.33 125.85
N LEU A 1038 116.96 4.80 125.81
CA LEU A 1038 116.17 4.46 126.99
C LEU A 1038 116.81 3.29 127.76
N ILE A 1039 117.09 2.17 127.07
CA ILE A 1039 117.70 0.96 127.66
C ILE A 1039 119.07 1.27 128.31
N LYS A 1040 119.90 2.09 127.64
CA LYS A 1040 121.21 2.53 128.17
C LYS A 1040 121.06 3.31 129.48
N SER A 1041 119.99 4.10 129.61
CA SER A 1041 119.73 4.93 130.78
C SER A 1041 119.23 4.09 131.98
N LEU A 1042 118.32 3.14 131.74
CA LEU A 1042 117.83 2.22 132.78
C LEU A 1042 118.96 1.32 133.34
N LEU A 1043 119.85 0.82 132.48
CA LEU A 1043 120.95 -0.07 132.91
C LEU A 1043 121.93 0.65 133.86
N ILE A 1044 122.22 1.92 133.61
CA ILE A 1044 123.08 2.75 134.49
C ILE A 1044 122.41 2.95 135.86
N GLY A 1045 121.10 3.24 135.88
CA GLY A 1045 120.34 3.39 137.13
C GLY A 1045 120.37 2.14 138.02
N TYR A 1046 120.31 0.94 137.42
CA TYR A 1046 120.36 -0.32 138.15
C TYR A 1046 121.71 -0.57 138.87
N VAL A 1047 122.82 -0.22 138.23
CA VAL A 1047 124.17 -0.46 138.77
C VAL A 1047 124.55 0.58 139.83
N VAL A 1048 124.11 1.83 139.69
CA VAL A 1048 124.54 2.95 140.55
C VAL A 1048 123.75 3.05 141.87
N SER A 1049 122.50 2.57 141.96
CA SER A 1049 121.80 2.63 143.26
C SER A 1049 122.42 1.71 144.31
N GLY A 1050 122.67 2.26 145.50
CA GLY A 1050 123.17 1.57 146.68
C GLY A 1050 122.07 1.00 147.60
N HIS A 1051 120.79 1.08 147.23
CA HIS A 1051 119.67 0.62 148.05
C HIS A 1051 118.87 -0.52 147.39
N ALA A 1052 118.40 -1.46 148.20
CA ALA A 1052 117.77 -2.70 147.71
C ALA A 1052 116.37 -2.47 147.10
N GLY A 1053 115.65 -1.43 147.53
CA GLY A 1053 114.32 -1.09 147.03
C GLY A 1053 114.33 -0.64 145.56
N ASP A 1054 115.22 0.29 145.21
CA ASP A 1054 115.29 0.85 143.84
C ASP A 1054 115.61 -0.23 142.81
N LYS A 1055 116.47 -1.20 143.17
CA LYS A 1055 116.85 -2.31 142.28
C LYS A 1055 115.65 -3.17 141.88
N GLN A 1056 114.73 -3.42 142.81
CA GLN A 1056 113.46 -4.12 142.56
C GLN A 1056 112.51 -3.31 141.67
N GLN A 1057 112.52 -1.98 141.79
CA GLN A 1057 111.70 -1.08 140.98
C GLN A 1057 112.24 -0.98 139.53
N VAL A 1058 113.55 -0.79 139.38
CA VAL A 1058 114.23 -0.71 138.07
C VAL A 1058 114.19 -2.05 137.33
N LEU A 1059 114.32 -3.20 138.02
CA LEU A 1059 114.13 -4.52 137.40
C LEU A 1059 112.75 -4.68 136.78
N ARG A 1060 111.69 -4.24 137.48
CA ARG A 1060 110.30 -4.28 136.98
C ARG A 1060 110.14 -3.42 135.73
N MET A 1061 110.78 -2.26 135.71
CA MET A 1061 110.73 -1.31 134.58
C MET A 1061 111.59 -1.75 133.38
N ILE A 1062 112.69 -2.48 133.61
CA ILE A 1062 113.45 -3.16 132.55
C ILE A 1062 112.63 -4.32 131.97
N SER A 1063 111.98 -5.11 132.82
CA SER A 1063 111.11 -6.24 132.42
C SER A 1063 109.93 -5.83 131.53
N SER A 1064 109.43 -4.60 131.67
CA SER A 1064 108.33 -4.03 130.86
C SER A 1064 108.78 -3.19 129.66
N VAL A 1065 110.10 -3.07 129.43
CA VAL A 1065 110.70 -2.39 128.27
C VAL A 1065 111.45 -3.38 127.37
N LEU A 1066 111.56 -4.64 127.80
CA LEU A 1066 112.18 -5.76 127.07
C LEU A 1066 111.22 -6.98 126.93
N ASP A 1067 109.91 -6.78 127.13
CA ASP A 1067 108.84 -7.77 126.97
C ASP A 1067 109.17 -9.18 127.47
N PHE A 1068 109.60 -9.29 128.74
CA PHE A 1068 109.95 -10.58 129.34
C PHE A 1068 108.76 -11.55 129.34
N ASN A 1069 108.99 -12.74 128.78
CA ASN A 1069 107.99 -13.78 128.67
C ASN A 1069 107.65 -14.38 130.07
N ALA A 1070 106.44 -14.92 130.23
CA ALA A 1070 105.87 -15.29 131.53
C ALA A 1070 106.78 -16.24 132.36
N GLN A 1071 107.45 -17.21 131.72
CA GLN A 1071 108.36 -18.13 132.41
C GLN A 1071 109.66 -17.50 132.92
N GLU A 1072 110.01 -16.30 132.42
CA GLU A 1072 111.17 -15.53 132.87
C GLU A 1072 110.73 -14.53 133.96
N ALA A 1073 109.55 -13.91 133.80
CA ALA A 1073 108.90 -13.12 134.85
C ALA A 1073 108.64 -13.94 136.13
N ASP A 1074 108.25 -15.21 136.01
CA ASP A 1074 108.09 -16.13 137.16
C ASP A 1074 109.42 -16.41 137.89
N LYS A 1075 110.54 -16.54 137.17
CA LYS A 1075 111.88 -16.69 137.79
C LYS A 1075 112.38 -15.42 138.47
N VAL A 1076 111.80 -14.26 138.12
CA VAL A 1076 112.06 -12.96 138.75
C VAL A 1076 110.93 -12.59 139.75
N GLY A 1077 109.97 -13.48 140.00
CA GLY A 1077 108.99 -13.40 141.09
C GLY A 1077 107.75 -12.55 140.81
N LEU A 1078 107.36 -12.35 139.54
CA LEU A 1078 106.36 -11.37 139.12
C LEU A 1078 105.31 -11.96 138.15
N ASN A 1079 104.42 -12.81 138.65
CA ASN A 1079 103.26 -13.30 137.88
C ASN A 1079 101.98 -13.45 138.73
N LYS A 1080 100.86 -12.92 138.22
CA LYS A 1080 99.56 -13.61 138.29
C LYS A 1080 98.62 -13.13 137.17
N GLN A 1081 98.55 -13.92 136.10
CA GLN A 1081 97.78 -13.60 134.91
C GLN A 1081 96.25 -13.70 135.07
N GLN A 1082 95.57 -12.97 134.18
CA GLN A 1082 94.21 -13.18 133.69
C GLN A 1082 94.32 -13.71 132.23
N SER A 1083 93.33 -14.46 131.71
CA SER A 1083 93.40 -15.01 130.35
C SER A 1083 92.06 -15.02 129.61
N SER A 1084 92.13 -15.06 128.28
CA SER A 1084 91.02 -14.77 127.35
C SER A 1084 90.21 -15.99 126.92
N TRP A 1085 89.05 -15.76 126.32
CA TRP A 1085 88.27 -16.77 125.61
C TRP A 1085 87.95 -16.31 124.17
N LEU A 1086 88.67 -16.89 123.21
CA LEU A 1086 88.23 -17.08 121.82
C LEU A 1086 87.85 -18.57 121.70
N GLY A 1087 86.74 -18.92 121.03
CA GLY A 1087 86.37 -20.34 121.00
C GLY A 1087 85.07 -20.74 120.29
N SER A 1088 85.01 -20.59 118.97
CA SER A 1088 84.44 -21.60 118.05
C SER A 1088 84.88 -21.24 116.62
N ILE A 1089 85.91 -21.92 116.08
CA ILE A 1089 85.82 -23.13 115.24
C ILE A 1089 85.19 -22.80 113.86
N LEU A 1090 85.89 -22.74 112.72
CA LEU A 1090 87.05 -23.47 112.12
C LEU A 1090 86.60 -24.59 111.16
N GLY A 1091 87.05 -24.48 109.90
CA GLY A 1091 86.75 -25.39 108.77
C GLY A 1091 85.77 -24.76 107.76
N GLY A 1092 86.10 -24.52 106.49
CA GLY A 1092 87.36 -24.71 105.76
C GLY A 1092 87.22 -25.69 104.58
N GLY A 1093 87.44 -25.22 103.34
CA GLY A 1093 87.36 -26.02 102.12
C GLY A 1093 87.24 -25.14 100.87
N SER A 1094 87.72 -25.61 99.71
CA SER A 1094 87.94 -24.76 98.52
C SER A 1094 87.63 -25.44 97.18
N VAL A 1095 86.70 -24.85 96.39
CA VAL A 1095 86.43 -25.06 94.94
C VAL A 1095 86.11 -26.52 94.47
N PRO A 1096 85.55 -26.79 93.26
CA PRO A 1096 85.18 -25.88 92.15
C PRO A 1096 83.76 -26.06 91.50
N ALA A 1097 83.43 -25.11 90.61
CA ALA A 1097 82.70 -25.25 89.32
C ALA A 1097 81.18 -25.59 89.22
N THR A 1098 80.50 -24.66 88.52
CA THR A 1098 79.42 -24.84 87.51
C THR A 1098 77.97 -25.24 87.87
N SER A 1099 77.06 -24.36 87.42
CA SER A 1099 75.71 -24.59 86.84
C SER A 1099 74.44 -24.47 87.73
N SER A 1100 73.42 -23.83 87.12
CA SER A 1100 71.97 -23.94 87.34
C SER A 1100 71.30 -23.58 88.69
N GLY A 1101 70.47 -22.52 88.67
CA GLY A 1101 69.01 -22.76 88.74
C GLY A 1101 68.17 -22.32 89.96
N SER A 1102 67.70 -21.05 89.94
CA SER A 1102 66.37 -20.60 90.41
C SER A 1102 66.03 -20.46 91.91
N SER A 1103 65.32 -19.35 92.22
CA SER A 1103 64.33 -19.16 93.31
C SER A 1103 64.80 -19.13 94.78
N ARG A 1104 64.15 -18.39 95.71
CA ARG A 1104 63.06 -17.38 95.64
C ARG A 1104 63.05 -16.50 96.89
N GLY A 1105 62.35 -15.35 96.83
CA GLY A 1105 61.90 -14.57 98.00
C GLY A 1105 62.27 -13.08 97.93
N ASN A 1106 61.33 -12.23 97.49
CA ASN A 1106 61.48 -10.75 97.54
C ASN A 1106 60.16 -9.98 97.28
N ASP A 1107 59.03 -10.55 97.71
CA ASP A 1107 57.70 -10.12 97.20
C ASP A 1107 57.15 -8.84 97.87
N ASN A 1108 57.65 -8.45 99.04
CA ASN A 1108 57.12 -7.33 99.84
C ASN A 1108 57.70 -5.93 99.49
N LEU A 1109 58.34 -5.79 98.33
CA LEU A 1109 58.71 -4.48 97.75
C LEU A 1109 58.07 -4.26 96.37
N VAL A 1110 57.84 -5.35 95.62
CA VAL A 1110 57.14 -5.31 94.33
C VAL A 1110 55.69 -4.87 94.51
N GLN A 1111 55.02 -5.26 95.60
CA GLN A 1111 53.65 -4.81 95.89
C GLN A 1111 53.55 -3.28 96.09
N ALA A 1112 54.56 -2.64 96.67
CA ALA A 1112 54.63 -1.18 96.78
C ALA A 1112 54.90 -0.49 95.42
N PHE A 1113 55.58 -1.17 94.49
CA PHE A 1113 55.84 -0.65 93.15
C PHE A 1113 54.63 -0.84 92.21
N VAL A 1114 53.90 -1.94 92.35
CA VAL A 1114 52.62 -2.17 91.65
C VAL A 1114 51.56 -1.19 92.14
N GLN A 1115 51.45 -0.98 93.45
CA GLN A 1115 50.48 -0.01 94.02
C GLN A 1115 50.82 1.46 93.69
N PHE A 1116 52.04 1.76 93.24
CA PHE A 1116 52.38 3.05 92.63
C PHE A 1116 51.89 3.14 91.18
N LEU A 1117 52.10 2.10 90.36
CA LEU A 1117 51.62 2.03 88.97
C LEU A 1117 50.08 1.98 88.87
N GLU A 1118 49.42 1.37 89.85
CA GLU A 1118 47.96 1.32 90.00
C GLU A 1118 47.37 2.68 90.42
N GLN A 1119 48.15 3.55 91.06
CA GLN A 1119 47.73 4.92 91.44
C GLN A 1119 47.86 5.96 90.32
N GLU A 1120 48.63 5.68 89.26
CA GLU A 1120 48.82 6.62 88.12
C GLU A 1120 47.95 6.27 86.90
N SER A 1121 47.20 5.16 86.93
CA SER A 1121 46.54 4.57 85.75
C SER A 1121 45.01 4.65 85.69
N GLN A 1122 44.34 5.43 86.57
CA GLN A 1122 42.92 5.81 86.42
C GLN A 1122 42.75 7.33 86.26
N PRO A 1123 42.10 7.82 85.19
CA PRO A 1123 41.91 9.25 84.97
C PRO A 1123 40.62 9.78 85.63
N LEU A 1124 40.73 10.55 86.71
CA LEU A 1124 39.63 11.45 87.11
C LEU A 1124 40.11 12.83 87.57
N ALA A 1125 39.66 13.83 86.81
CA ALA A 1125 40.07 15.23 86.84
C ALA A 1125 39.97 15.95 88.21
N GLN A 1126 40.96 16.79 88.49
CA GLN A 1126 40.82 17.97 89.35
C GLN A 1126 41.72 19.14 88.89
N LEU A 1127 41.47 20.42 89.21
CA LEU A 1127 40.22 21.21 89.21
C LEU A 1127 40.53 22.68 89.58
N GLN A 1128 40.79 23.56 88.60
CA GLN A 1128 40.77 25.03 88.79
C GLN A 1128 40.28 25.69 87.48
N SER A 1129 39.28 26.57 87.43
CA SER A 1129 38.42 27.11 88.52
C SER A 1129 37.04 27.61 88.01
N ARG A 1130 35.96 27.19 88.70
CA ARG A 1130 34.71 27.92 89.12
C ARG A 1130 34.20 29.19 88.35
N PRO A 1131 32.89 29.52 88.43
CA PRO A 1131 31.68 28.67 88.58
C PRO A 1131 30.39 29.18 87.83
N THR A 1132 29.28 28.42 87.96
CA THR A 1132 27.84 28.85 87.94
C THR A 1132 27.00 28.65 86.66
N LEU A 1133 26.00 27.75 86.77
CA LEU A 1133 24.56 27.77 86.38
C LEU A 1133 24.07 28.77 85.28
N LEU A 1134 23.08 28.48 84.42
CA LEU A 1134 21.88 27.60 84.56
C LEU A 1134 21.23 27.30 83.18
N SER A 1135 20.33 26.29 83.09
CA SER A 1135 19.24 26.09 82.08
C SER A 1135 19.62 25.90 80.58
N MET A 1136 19.20 24.89 79.81
CA MET A 1136 17.89 24.23 79.52
C MET A 1136 17.10 24.83 78.32
N SER A 1137 16.69 23.93 77.40
CA SER A 1137 15.60 24.04 76.38
C SER A 1137 15.88 24.68 74.99
N GLY A 1138 15.08 24.27 73.99
CA GLY A 1138 15.04 24.74 72.58
C GLY A 1138 16.05 24.02 71.64
N GLN A 1139 15.73 23.36 70.52
CA GLN A 1139 14.53 23.19 69.67
C GLN A 1139 14.14 24.34 68.71
N MET A 1140 13.92 23.97 67.43
CA MET A 1140 13.23 24.64 66.32
C MET A 1140 13.91 25.80 65.54
N ASP A 1141 13.71 25.73 64.21
CA ASP A 1141 13.44 26.75 63.18
C ASP A 1141 14.10 28.15 63.20
N GLY A 1142 14.41 28.69 62.01
CA GLY A 1142 14.87 30.08 61.90
C GLY A 1142 15.31 30.52 60.49
N ALA A 1143 14.36 30.76 59.59
CA ALA A 1143 14.62 31.18 58.21
C ALA A 1143 15.18 32.62 58.06
N THR A 1144 16.12 32.80 57.12
CA THR A 1144 16.30 33.99 56.23
C THR A 1144 16.77 35.36 56.79
N THR A 1145 17.16 36.24 55.85
CA THR A 1145 17.44 37.69 55.97
C THR A 1145 18.80 38.09 56.61
N SER A 1146 19.43 39.25 56.34
CA SER A 1146 19.10 40.39 55.45
C SER A 1146 20.35 41.13 54.87
N SER A 1147 20.26 41.49 53.59
CA SER A 1147 20.86 42.63 52.86
C SER A 1147 21.89 43.63 53.48
N SER A 1148 22.91 43.95 52.67
CA SER A 1148 23.50 45.29 52.49
C SER A 1148 24.04 45.40 51.04
N SER A 1149 23.52 46.23 50.11
CA SER A 1149 23.60 47.71 50.00
C SER A 1149 25.05 48.20 49.73
N THR A 1150 25.41 48.99 48.70
CA THR A 1150 24.64 49.97 47.89
C THR A 1150 25.20 50.26 46.47
N SER A 1151 24.32 50.69 45.55
CA SER A 1151 24.49 51.75 44.51
C SER A 1151 25.49 51.64 43.32
N SER A 1152 25.01 52.06 42.14
CA SER A 1152 25.73 52.63 40.96
C SER A 1152 26.51 51.66 40.05
N ALA A 1153 26.50 51.79 38.70
CA ALA A 1153 25.66 52.58 37.77
C ALA A 1153 25.67 51.96 36.33
N ALA A 1154 24.79 52.44 35.44
CA ALA A 1154 24.62 51.96 34.04
C ALA A 1154 25.71 52.49 33.06
N ALA A 1155 25.81 52.15 31.77
CA ALA A 1155 24.98 51.40 30.79
C ALA A 1155 25.93 50.76 29.72
N ALA A 1156 25.57 50.14 28.58
CA ALA A 1156 24.34 49.90 27.79
C ALA A 1156 24.52 48.57 26.99
N ALA A 1157 23.69 48.06 26.07
CA ALA A 1157 22.47 48.49 25.34
C ALA A 1157 21.63 47.20 25.00
N THR A 1158 20.45 47.18 24.35
CA THR A 1158 19.73 48.16 23.50
C THR A 1158 18.20 48.04 23.68
N THR A 1159 17.49 49.14 23.43
CA THR A 1159 16.02 49.38 23.48
C THR A 1159 15.18 48.49 22.55
N LEU A 1160 13.85 48.28 22.75
CA LEU A 1160 12.67 49.19 22.68
C LEU A 1160 11.41 48.47 23.28
N SER A 1161 10.22 49.05 23.54
CA SER A 1161 9.72 50.44 23.79
C SER A 1161 8.25 50.39 24.33
N LEU A 1162 7.67 51.54 24.69
CA LEU A 1162 6.27 51.85 25.11
C LEU A 1162 5.97 53.33 24.69
N PRO A 1163 4.81 54.01 24.94
CA PRO A 1163 3.44 53.61 25.37
C PRO A 1163 2.32 54.24 24.46
N THR A 1164 1.03 54.29 24.89
CA THR A 1164 0.05 55.44 24.83
C THR A 1164 -1.35 55.01 25.35
N ASN A 1165 -2.34 55.92 25.50
CA ASN A 1165 -3.55 55.76 26.34
C ASN A 1165 -4.88 56.30 25.72
N ALA A 1166 -6.00 55.67 26.09
CA ALA A 1166 -7.42 56.12 26.15
C ALA A 1166 -8.21 56.60 24.89
N GLN A 1167 -9.41 56.02 24.67
CA GLN A 1167 -10.69 56.76 24.53
C GLN A 1167 -11.96 55.86 24.62
N ILE A 1168 -13.14 56.50 24.56
CA ILE A 1168 -14.55 56.01 24.69
C ILE A 1168 -15.43 56.80 23.67
N PRO A 1169 -16.75 56.55 23.43
CA PRO A 1169 -17.72 55.58 24.01
C PRO A 1169 -18.66 54.86 22.96
N SER A 1170 -19.75 54.24 23.47
CA SER A 1170 -21.08 53.99 22.80
C SER A 1170 -21.28 52.64 22.07
N THR A 1171 -22.45 51.98 22.06
CA THR A 1171 -23.76 52.19 22.75
C THR A 1171 -24.67 50.93 22.70
N ALA A 1172 -25.67 50.87 23.60
CA ALA A 1172 -26.99 50.20 23.45
C ALA A 1172 -27.10 48.64 23.50
N PRO A 1173 -28.28 48.07 23.89
CA PRO A 1173 -28.33 46.76 24.58
C PRO A 1173 -29.50 45.81 24.19
N LEU A 1174 -29.84 44.88 25.11
CA LEU A 1174 -30.87 43.80 25.15
C LEU A 1174 -30.42 42.41 24.63
N ALA A 1175 -30.64 41.28 25.34
CA ALA A 1175 -31.09 41.08 26.73
C ALA A 1175 -30.77 39.68 27.32
N SER A 1176 -30.38 39.63 28.61
CA SER A 1176 -30.91 38.79 29.74
C SER A 1176 -31.01 37.24 29.69
N GLN A 1177 -30.84 36.44 30.77
CA GLN A 1177 -30.28 36.62 32.14
C GLN A 1177 -30.16 35.27 32.91
N GLN A 1178 -29.17 35.18 33.83
CA GLN A 1178 -29.11 34.57 35.20
C GLN A 1178 -29.93 33.34 35.67
N ASP A 1179 -29.26 32.52 36.51
CA ASP A 1179 -29.78 31.58 37.54
C ASP A 1179 -30.31 32.29 38.84
N PRO A 1180 -30.76 31.59 39.92
CA PRO A 1180 -31.82 30.56 40.04
C PRO A 1180 -32.78 30.77 41.26
N ALA A 1181 -34.01 30.18 41.28
CA ALA A 1181 -34.80 29.90 42.52
C ALA A 1181 -36.09 29.07 42.29
N ALA A 1182 -36.65 28.49 43.37
CA ALA A 1182 -37.92 27.75 43.47
C ALA A 1182 -39.11 28.67 43.93
N PRO A 1183 -40.37 28.22 44.23
CA PRO A 1183 -40.98 26.88 44.23
C PRO A 1183 -42.41 26.76 43.59
N GLY A 1184 -43.06 25.57 43.59
CA GLY A 1184 -44.53 25.46 43.40
C GLY A 1184 -45.12 24.10 42.98
N THR A 1185 -45.87 23.45 43.87
CA THR A 1185 -46.76 22.26 43.67
C THR A 1185 -48.25 22.67 43.81
N PRO A 1186 -49.29 21.80 43.70
CA PRO A 1186 -49.56 20.51 43.01
C PRO A 1186 -50.80 20.71 42.05
N PRO A 1187 -51.87 19.87 41.89
CA PRO A 1187 -52.18 18.42 42.12
C PRO A 1187 -52.60 17.66 40.82
N VAL A 1188 -53.05 16.39 40.73
CA VAL A 1188 -54.06 15.59 41.50
C VAL A 1188 -53.84 14.07 41.36
N GLY A 1189 -53.96 13.31 42.47
CA GLY A 1189 -54.22 11.83 42.53
C GLY A 1189 -53.07 10.89 42.10
N GLY A 1190 -52.64 9.84 42.83
CA GLY A 1190 -53.14 9.21 44.07
C GLY A 1190 -54.31 8.26 43.83
N SER A 1191 -54.29 6.96 44.15
CA SER A 1191 -53.53 6.13 45.12
C SER A 1191 -54.19 4.71 45.15
N PRO A 1192 -53.90 3.74 46.08
CA PRO A 1192 -52.65 3.24 46.68
C PRO A 1192 -52.53 1.67 46.77
N GLN A 1193 -51.46 1.17 47.42
CA GLN A 1193 -51.40 -0.05 48.29
C GLN A 1193 -51.44 -1.48 47.63
N SER A 1194 -50.83 -2.55 48.21
CA SER A 1194 -50.04 -2.70 49.47
C SER A 1194 -49.04 -3.89 49.53
N LEU A 1195 -47.84 -3.64 50.05
CA LEU A 1195 -47.11 -4.33 51.15
C LEU A 1195 -46.86 -5.89 51.23
N ALA A 1196 -45.56 -6.21 51.39
CA ALA A 1196 -44.93 -6.96 52.51
C ALA A 1196 -44.57 -8.49 52.48
N MET A 1197 -43.27 -8.74 52.79
CA MET A 1197 -42.62 -9.82 53.59
C MET A 1197 -42.89 -11.34 53.39
N GLY A 1198 -41.80 -12.14 53.46
CA GLY A 1198 -41.70 -13.15 54.55
C GLY A 1198 -41.39 -14.64 54.26
N SER A 1199 -40.15 -14.98 53.86
CA SER A 1199 -39.33 -16.16 54.27
C SER A 1199 -39.89 -17.59 54.54
N ASN A 1200 -39.13 -18.58 54.05
CA ASN A 1200 -38.87 -19.96 54.56
C ASN A 1200 -39.93 -21.08 54.48
N GLU A 1201 -39.61 -22.14 53.69
CA GLU A 1201 -39.38 -23.55 54.13
C GLU A 1201 -38.93 -24.41 52.91
N PHE A 1202 -38.54 -25.69 53.04
CA PHE A 1202 -37.27 -26.25 53.51
C PHE A 1202 -37.20 -27.75 53.08
N ALA A 1203 -36.54 -28.03 51.95
CA ALA A 1203 -35.87 -29.33 51.64
C ALA A 1203 -36.77 -30.62 51.49
N PRO A 1204 -36.21 -31.85 51.33
CA PRO A 1204 -35.62 -32.28 50.04
C PRO A 1204 -35.92 -33.74 49.58
N SER A 1205 -35.42 -34.07 48.36
CA SER A 1205 -34.69 -35.32 47.99
C SER A 1205 -35.29 -36.34 46.99
N ARG A 1206 -34.34 -37.01 46.30
CA ARG A 1206 -34.32 -38.40 45.76
C ARG A 1206 -34.91 -38.78 44.39
N ASN A 1207 -33.96 -39.05 43.48
CA ASN A 1207 -33.72 -40.34 42.78
C ASN A 1207 -34.70 -40.90 41.72
N SER A 1208 -34.19 -40.86 40.47
CA SER A 1208 -34.02 -41.99 39.54
C SER A 1208 -35.21 -42.79 38.98
N SER A 1209 -35.31 -42.72 37.63
CA SER A 1209 -35.56 -43.82 36.67
C SER A 1209 -36.89 -44.60 36.69
N SER A 1210 -37.57 -44.68 35.53
CA SER A 1210 -37.70 -45.89 34.67
C SER A 1210 -38.89 -45.75 33.69
N ILE A 1211 -39.09 -46.73 32.78
CA ILE A 1211 -40.24 -46.88 31.84
C ILE A 1211 -40.28 -45.77 30.78
N LEU A 1212 -39.75 -45.87 29.55
CA LEU A 1212 -39.48 -47.00 28.63
C LEU A 1212 -40.75 -47.65 28.00
N LYS A 1213 -40.81 -47.60 26.65
CA LYS A 1213 -41.74 -48.26 25.70
C LYS A 1213 -43.18 -47.74 25.57
N ASP A 1214 -43.45 -47.05 24.46
CA ASP A 1214 -44.26 -47.51 23.30
C ASP A 1214 -44.40 -46.34 22.29
N ILE A 1215 -44.54 -46.49 20.96
CA ILE A 1215 -44.62 -47.67 20.09
C ILE A 1215 -43.98 -47.35 18.72
N LEU A 1216 -43.55 -48.36 17.95
CA LEU A 1216 -43.16 -48.24 16.53
C LEU A 1216 -44.37 -48.48 15.62
N SER A 1217 -44.67 -47.57 14.68
CA SER A 1217 -45.59 -47.85 13.56
C SER A 1217 -45.43 -46.89 12.37
N ASP A 1218 -44.82 -47.41 11.31
CA ASP A 1218 -44.91 -47.06 9.87
C ASP A 1218 -45.59 -45.75 9.43
N SER A 1219 -44.81 -44.86 8.80
CA SER A 1219 -44.95 -44.44 7.38
C SER A 1219 -43.71 -43.68 6.90
#